data_AF-A0A949VTG2-F1
#
_entry.id   AF-A0A949VTG2-F1
#
_cell.length_a   1.000
_cell.length_b   1.000
_cell.length_c   1.000
_cell.angle_alpha   90.00
_cell.angle_beta   90.00
_cell.angle_gamma   90.00
#
_symmetry.space_group_name_H-M   'P 1'
#
loop_
_entity.id
_entity.type
_entity.pdbx_description
1 polymer ?
#
loop_
_entity_poly.entity_id
_entity_poly.type
_entity_poly.pdbx_seq_one_letter_code
_entity_poly.pdbx_strand_id
1 'polypeptide(L)'
;MRTRSIIISAAVLTALLFSFLPVAGTGPQTAAAATVCDAAQFIADVTVPDGSIMAPGTAFKKTWRLKNVGTCTWSKDYSLVYASGEKFSGPTSALLGVSVAPGQTVDISVDLTSPSSAGKFRSNWQLANASGKTFGIGYNAKGVFWVEVVVSGGGSAGVVYNFADKACDAAWSSGAGTLPCPGTDGDAKGFVLKQANPKLENGVADANLGLLVSPQAVNNGYIQAVYPAFRVQSGDRFQAIVSCEHNATSCYVAYRLDYQIGSGAVQTFWTFRERYEGQFYRANLDLSRLAGQDVKFILYLSAYGSPTGDRALWGNPVIYRSGGGNVTPVPTTPGPISGCDKAQFIADVTVPDKSVFAPGAAFKKTWRLKNIGTCTWTTGYSLVFSSGEKMGGPSSAAFPTNVAPGQTVDLSVNLTAPAASGTFRGNWMLKNASDQLFGIGAKASNPFWVEIVVTGGPTVTPGPTVTPGGPTVTPSSDTAYDFAAHACEAKWVSGAGVLPCPGADGDAKGFVLKLTNPQLETGAADPRPGLLTNPQNTTNGYIQGIFPAFRVQKGDRFQSIVNCQYGAASCYVIFRLDYQIGANPPKTFWTFGEKYDGQYYQANLDLSSLAGQDVQFILTVMAGTYAAGDRAVWVAPRIQRVGASESVSSATTAAATATPSAPTTAPTTAAPATPSATDTTGWTVFQNQKYGFTFKYPPGSTVALQEDDDARIDLPFAQGTLLTSKYIDIKVVEGANPCKNSVAGSPPASSGDAAFNGITFLKETGTEPAAGNVYDWEVYSAARPTNACVSIGFVLRSSSPGAYSTPPPAFDRAAESAVFAVIMSTFAWIP
;
A
#
# COMPACT_ATOMS: atom_id res chain seq x y z
N MET A 1 17.63 69.75 -29.02
CA MET A 1 16.54 70.74 -28.90
C MET A 1 15.21 70.01 -28.90
N ARG A 2 14.28 70.47 -28.04
CA ARG A 2 12.82 70.21 -27.99
C ARG A 2 12.36 68.85 -27.42
N THR A 3 11.98 68.82 -26.13
CA THR A 3 10.64 69.07 -25.49
C THR A 3 9.70 67.86 -25.60
N ARG A 4 9.44 67.16 -24.49
CA ARG A 4 8.38 67.34 -23.45
C ARG A 4 7.16 66.46 -23.73
N SER A 5 6.92 65.56 -22.76
CA SER A 5 5.66 65.21 -22.07
C SER A 5 4.34 65.21 -22.85
N ILE A 6 3.52 64.16 -22.65
CA ILE A 6 2.22 64.22 -21.91
C ILE A 6 1.44 62.87 -22.07
N ILE A 7 1.04 62.34 -20.91
CA ILE A 7 -0.14 61.53 -20.51
C ILE A 7 -1.14 61.13 -21.60
N ILE A 8 -1.53 59.84 -21.67
CA ILE A 8 -2.84 59.40 -22.19
C ILE A 8 -3.42 58.26 -21.34
N SER A 9 -4.68 58.46 -20.91
CA SER A 9 -5.61 57.47 -20.36
C SER A 9 -6.57 56.95 -21.44
N ALA A 10 -7.15 55.79 -21.16
CA ALA A 10 -8.46 55.27 -21.61
C ALA A 10 -8.60 54.59 -22.99
N ALA A 11 -8.71 53.25 -22.93
CA ALA A 11 -9.94 52.48 -23.19
C ALA A 11 -10.42 52.16 -24.62
N VAL A 12 -10.63 50.85 -24.82
CA VAL A 12 -11.59 50.14 -25.68
C VAL A 12 -11.25 50.02 -27.17
N LEU A 13 -11.10 48.76 -27.62
CA LEU A 13 -11.30 48.40 -29.02
C LEU A 13 -12.08 47.08 -29.14
N THR A 14 -13.20 47.20 -29.85
CA THR A 14 -14.18 46.17 -30.19
C THR A 14 -13.73 45.37 -31.42
N ALA A 15 -14.26 44.15 -31.50
CA ALA A 15 -13.93 43.06 -32.42
C ALA A 15 -14.31 43.26 -33.91
N LEU A 16 -13.64 42.47 -34.75
CA LEU A 16 -14.14 41.92 -36.02
C LEU A 16 -13.28 40.70 -36.38
N LEU A 17 -13.88 39.55 -36.70
CA LEU A 17 -13.59 38.74 -37.91
C LEU A 17 -14.34 37.40 -37.94
N PHE A 18 -15.17 37.27 -38.98
CA PHE A 18 -15.46 36.15 -39.89
C PHE A 18 -15.78 34.72 -39.42
N SER A 19 -16.79 34.22 -40.13
CA SER A 19 -17.53 32.97 -40.08
C SER A 19 -16.94 31.87 -40.97
N PHE A 20 -16.96 30.63 -40.46
CA PHE A 20 -17.15 29.39 -41.23
C PHE A 20 -17.93 28.39 -40.37
N LEU A 21 -19.05 27.87 -40.89
CA LEU A 21 -19.83 26.76 -40.31
C LEU A 21 -19.20 25.42 -40.73
N PRO A 22 -19.44 24.35 -39.95
CA PRO A 22 -20.15 23.23 -40.57
C PRO A 22 -21.19 22.52 -39.67
N VAL A 23 -22.33 22.23 -40.31
CA VAL A 23 -23.20 21.03 -40.30
C VAL A 23 -23.41 20.23 -39.00
N ALA A 24 -24.69 20.14 -38.64
CA ALA A 24 -25.25 19.32 -37.57
C ALA A 24 -25.19 17.81 -37.88
N GLY A 25 -24.62 17.03 -36.96
CA GLY A 25 -24.76 15.58 -36.86
C GLY A 25 -25.59 15.22 -35.64
N THR A 26 -26.75 14.60 -35.86
CA THR A 26 -27.67 14.06 -34.85
C THR A 26 -27.11 12.77 -34.24
N GLY A 27 -26.45 12.88 -33.08
CA GLY A 27 -26.20 11.77 -32.17
C GLY A 27 -27.04 11.93 -30.89
N PRO A 28 -27.51 10.85 -30.24
CA PRO A 28 -28.35 10.94 -29.06
C PRO A 28 -27.61 11.63 -27.91
N GLN A 29 -28.02 12.85 -27.63
CA GLN A 29 -27.61 13.66 -26.48
C GLN A 29 -28.20 13.02 -25.22
N THR A 30 -27.35 12.36 -24.42
CA THR A 30 -27.72 11.94 -23.06
C THR A 30 -28.06 13.16 -22.21
N ALA A 31 -29.24 13.11 -21.59
CA ALA A 31 -29.90 14.20 -20.89
C ALA A 31 -29.10 14.79 -19.70
N ALA A 32 -29.27 16.09 -19.49
CA ALA A 32 -28.77 16.84 -18.34
C ALA A 32 -29.32 16.29 -17.00
N ALA A 33 -28.48 16.29 -15.96
CA ALA A 33 -28.83 15.87 -14.60
C ALA A 33 -29.95 16.75 -14.02
N ALA A 34 -30.95 16.14 -13.38
CA ALA A 34 -32.04 16.87 -12.71
C ALA A 34 -31.50 17.71 -11.53
N THR A 35 -31.71 19.03 -11.59
CA THR A 35 -31.33 20.02 -10.56
C THR A 35 -32.41 20.15 -9.48
N VAL A 36 -32.15 19.61 -8.28
CA VAL A 36 -33.07 19.73 -7.13
C VAL A 36 -32.81 21.05 -6.39
N CYS A 37 -33.88 21.74 -5.98
CA CYS A 37 -33.81 23.03 -5.27
C CYS A 37 -33.02 22.95 -3.95
N ASP A 38 -33.50 22.13 -3.01
CA ASP A 38 -32.83 21.91 -1.73
C ASP A 38 -32.05 20.59 -1.79
N ALA A 39 -30.72 20.65 -1.87
CA ALA A 39 -29.86 19.45 -1.91
C ALA A 39 -28.53 19.69 -1.19
N ALA A 40 -28.17 18.77 -0.31
CA ALA A 40 -26.91 18.82 0.44
C ALA A 40 -25.92 17.77 -0.05
N GLN A 41 -24.64 18.06 0.07
CA GLN A 41 -23.57 17.08 -0.04
C GLN A 41 -22.83 17.03 1.30
N PHE A 42 -22.71 15.84 1.87
CA PHE A 42 -21.86 15.63 3.04
C PHE A 42 -20.39 15.76 2.65
N ILE A 43 -19.65 16.59 3.38
CA ILE A 43 -18.22 16.82 3.16
C ILE A 43 -17.40 16.08 4.21
N ALA A 44 -17.70 16.26 5.50
CA ALA A 44 -16.97 15.62 6.59
C ALA A 44 -17.73 15.64 7.92
N ASP A 45 -17.40 14.69 8.79
CA ASP A 45 -17.57 14.87 10.23
C ASP A 45 -16.45 15.80 10.70
N VAL A 46 -16.80 16.98 11.19
CA VAL A 46 -15.83 17.91 11.81
C VAL A 46 -15.56 17.47 13.24
N THR A 47 -16.63 17.15 13.96
CA THR A 47 -16.66 16.45 15.24
C THR A 47 -18.01 15.75 15.31
N VAL A 48 -18.32 14.85 16.22
CA VAL A 48 -17.55 13.69 16.65
C VAL A 48 -17.54 12.68 15.50
N PRO A 49 -16.38 12.13 15.08
CA PRO A 49 -16.34 11.10 14.03
C PRO A 49 -17.12 9.85 14.41
N ASP A 50 -17.65 9.16 13.40
CA ASP A 50 -18.41 7.94 13.61
C ASP A 50 -17.58 6.81 14.26
N GLY A 51 -18.21 6.07 15.17
CA GLY A 51 -17.59 4.99 15.94
C GLY A 51 -16.81 5.47 17.17
N SER A 52 -16.88 6.76 17.51
CA SER A 52 -16.17 7.33 18.67
C SER A 52 -16.62 6.66 19.98
N ILE A 53 -15.66 6.19 20.78
CA ILE A 53 -15.93 5.59 22.08
C ILE A 53 -16.13 6.68 23.14
N MET A 54 -17.18 6.59 23.94
CA MET A 54 -17.52 7.55 24.98
C MET A 54 -17.96 6.85 26.27
N ALA A 55 -17.73 7.51 27.42
CA ALA A 55 -18.34 7.06 28.67
C ALA A 55 -19.86 7.25 28.60
N PRO A 56 -20.64 6.54 29.43
CA PRO A 56 -22.09 6.71 29.45
C PRO A 56 -22.47 8.11 29.94
N GLY A 57 -23.44 8.75 29.28
CA GLY A 57 -23.89 10.11 29.64
C GLY A 57 -22.89 11.23 29.29
N THR A 58 -21.92 10.98 28.41
CA THR A 58 -20.94 11.99 27.99
C THR A 58 -21.60 13.04 27.11
N ALA A 59 -21.55 14.32 27.49
CA ALA A 59 -21.94 15.43 26.63
C ALA A 59 -20.90 15.65 25.52
N PHE A 60 -21.34 15.84 24.29
CA PHE A 60 -20.49 16.10 23.13
C PHE A 60 -21.17 16.99 22.09
N LYS A 61 -20.39 17.83 21.40
CA LYS A 61 -20.86 18.63 20.25
C LYS A 61 -20.56 17.89 18.95
N LYS A 62 -21.61 17.53 18.21
CA LYS A 62 -21.51 16.96 16.86
C LYS A 62 -21.59 18.07 15.83
N THR A 63 -20.61 18.14 14.94
CA THR A 63 -20.51 19.12 13.86
C THR A 63 -20.27 18.42 12.52
N TRP A 64 -21.16 18.64 11.55
CA TRP A 64 -20.98 18.16 10.17
C TRP A 64 -20.62 19.32 9.25
N ARG A 65 -19.71 19.10 8.31
CA ARG A 65 -19.47 20.00 7.18
C ARG A 65 -20.33 19.57 6.00
N LEU A 66 -21.23 20.43 5.55
CA LEU A 66 -22.11 20.19 4.40
C LEU A 66 -21.87 21.22 3.31
N LYS A 67 -22.06 20.85 2.05
CA LYS A 67 -22.08 21.76 0.90
C LYS A 67 -23.48 21.86 0.33
N ASN A 68 -23.94 23.06 0.04
CA ASN A 68 -25.16 23.26 -0.74
C ASN A 68 -24.87 22.91 -2.20
N VAL A 69 -25.48 21.84 -2.70
CA VAL A 69 -25.38 21.39 -4.10
C VAL A 69 -26.70 21.51 -4.85
N GLY A 70 -27.71 22.11 -4.21
CA GLY A 70 -28.98 22.44 -4.84
C GLY A 70 -28.95 23.79 -5.53
N THR A 71 -30.08 24.20 -6.09
CA THR A 71 -30.22 25.51 -6.75
C THR A 71 -30.74 26.61 -5.81
N CYS A 72 -31.23 26.25 -4.63
CA CYS A 72 -31.81 27.19 -3.67
C CYS A 72 -30.81 27.54 -2.56
N THR A 73 -30.75 28.82 -2.20
CA THR A 73 -29.99 29.28 -1.03
C THR A 73 -30.70 28.83 0.23
N TRP A 74 -29.98 28.14 1.12
CA TRP A 74 -30.49 27.83 2.46
C TRP A 74 -30.50 29.14 3.26
N SER A 75 -31.67 29.59 3.70
CA SER A 75 -31.76 30.79 4.56
C SER A 75 -31.38 30.44 6.00
N LYS A 76 -31.26 31.47 6.85
CA LYS A 76 -31.00 31.31 8.29
C LYS A 76 -32.08 30.50 9.02
N ASP A 77 -33.28 30.41 8.43
CA ASP A 77 -34.46 29.73 8.97
C ASP A 77 -34.48 28.23 8.62
N TYR A 78 -33.51 27.75 7.86
CA TYR A 78 -33.32 26.32 7.63
C TYR A 78 -32.83 25.69 8.94
N SER A 79 -33.16 24.42 9.14
CA SER A 79 -32.79 23.70 10.35
C SER A 79 -32.14 22.35 10.05
N LEU A 80 -31.22 21.95 10.91
CA LEU A 80 -30.82 20.56 11.11
C LEU A 80 -31.91 19.88 11.94
N VAL A 81 -32.35 18.69 11.53
CA VAL A 81 -33.43 17.94 12.19
C VAL A 81 -33.07 16.47 12.35
N TYR A 82 -33.38 15.91 13.52
CA TYR A 82 -33.27 14.47 13.77
C TYR A 82 -34.29 13.74 12.87
N ALA A 83 -33.83 12.68 12.21
CA ALA A 83 -34.62 11.89 11.27
C ALA A 83 -34.99 10.51 11.83
N SER A 84 -34.02 9.75 12.36
CA SER A 84 -34.24 8.38 12.87
C SER A 84 -33.06 7.85 13.67
N GLY A 85 -33.19 6.65 14.27
CA GLY A 85 -32.12 5.99 15.05
C GLY A 85 -32.15 6.37 16.53
N GLU A 86 -31.03 6.24 17.22
CA GLU A 86 -30.88 6.71 18.60
C GLU A 86 -31.02 8.23 18.66
N LYS A 87 -31.82 8.75 19.59
CA LYS A 87 -32.04 10.20 19.66
C LYS A 87 -30.87 10.92 20.31
N PHE A 88 -30.11 10.22 21.16
CA PHE A 88 -29.23 10.82 22.16
C PHE A 88 -30.03 11.75 23.10
N SER A 89 -29.46 12.15 24.24
CA SER A 89 -30.10 13.22 25.03
C SER A 89 -29.63 14.58 24.48
N GLY A 90 -30.55 15.39 23.96
CA GLY A 90 -30.26 16.69 23.33
C GLY A 90 -31.44 17.25 22.51
N PRO A 91 -31.30 18.44 21.90
CA PRO A 91 -32.29 18.99 20.98
C PRO A 91 -32.45 18.13 19.72
N THR A 92 -33.68 17.92 19.26
CA THR A 92 -33.98 17.19 18.02
C THR A 92 -33.96 18.06 16.77
N SER A 93 -33.69 19.36 16.92
CA SER A 93 -33.49 20.29 15.82
C SER A 93 -32.59 21.46 16.23
N ALA A 94 -31.88 22.05 15.28
CA ALA A 94 -31.06 23.24 15.46
C ALA A 94 -31.13 24.14 14.22
N LEU A 95 -31.31 25.45 14.39
CA LEU A 95 -31.29 26.40 13.28
C LEU A 95 -29.88 26.49 12.68
N LEU A 96 -29.79 26.65 11.36
CA LEU A 96 -28.51 26.90 10.69
C LEU A 96 -27.94 28.26 11.11
N GLY A 97 -28.78 29.27 11.30
CA GLY A 97 -28.38 30.62 11.75
C GLY A 97 -27.58 31.42 10.71
N VAL A 98 -27.17 30.80 9.61
CA VAL A 98 -26.40 31.38 8.51
C VAL A 98 -27.07 31.06 7.16
N SER A 99 -26.90 31.95 6.19
CA SER A 99 -27.35 31.69 4.81
C SER A 99 -26.26 30.97 4.03
N VAL A 100 -26.61 29.93 3.28
CA VAL A 100 -25.65 29.10 2.51
C VAL A 100 -26.07 29.05 1.05
N ALA A 101 -25.37 29.80 0.20
CA ALA A 101 -25.66 29.85 -1.24
C ALA A 101 -25.28 28.54 -1.95
N PRO A 102 -25.88 28.22 -3.11
CA PRO A 102 -25.44 27.12 -3.96
C PRO A 102 -23.92 27.11 -4.17
N GLY A 103 -23.30 25.96 -3.98
CA GLY A 103 -21.86 25.77 -4.06
C GLY A 103 -21.07 26.08 -2.79
N GLN A 104 -21.66 26.70 -1.76
CA GLN A 104 -20.97 27.01 -0.51
C GLN A 104 -21.02 25.86 0.51
N THR A 105 -20.00 25.82 1.37
CA THR A 105 -19.88 24.88 2.50
C THR A 105 -20.21 25.56 3.83
N VAL A 106 -20.80 24.81 4.76
CA VAL A 106 -21.15 25.24 6.11
C VAL A 106 -20.86 24.15 7.13
N ASP A 107 -20.43 24.53 8.33
CA ASP A 107 -20.31 23.64 9.49
C ASP A 107 -21.54 23.80 10.38
N ILE A 108 -22.31 22.75 10.54
CA ILE A 108 -23.57 22.75 11.30
C ILE A 108 -23.41 21.86 12.51
N SER A 109 -23.74 22.38 13.69
CA SER A 109 -23.51 21.70 14.97
C SER A 109 -24.79 21.41 15.74
N VAL A 110 -24.76 20.36 16.55
CA VAL A 110 -25.78 20.03 17.56
C VAL A 110 -25.09 19.47 18.81
N ASP A 111 -25.54 19.91 19.97
CA ASP A 111 -25.07 19.42 21.27
C ASP A 111 -25.86 18.17 21.66
N LEU A 112 -25.18 17.05 21.91
CA LEU A 112 -25.78 15.75 22.22
C LEU A 112 -25.14 15.16 23.48
N THR A 113 -25.78 14.15 24.05
CA THR A 113 -25.25 13.39 25.18
C THR A 113 -25.36 11.90 24.88
N SER A 114 -24.27 11.16 25.05
CA SER A 114 -24.22 9.72 24.80
C SER A 114 -25.19 8.96 25.72
N PRO A 115 -25.74 7.80 25.30
CA PRO A 115 -26.63 7.01 26.14
C PRO A 115 -25.97 6.60 27.47
N SER A 116 -26.79 6.36 28.48
CA SER A 116 -26.33 5.90 29.80
C SER A 116 -26.02 4.40 29.83
N SER A 117 -26.42 3.65 28.81
CA SER A 117 -26.11 2.23 28.65
C SER A 117 -24.95 2.01 27.70
N ALA A 118 -24.14 0.99 28.00
CA ALA A 118 -23.11 0.54 27.08
C ALA A 118 -23.74 0.00 25.78
N GLY A 119 -23.11 0.28 24.65
CA GLY A 119 -23.61 -0.17 23.35
C GLY A 119 -23.10 0.69 22.20
N LYS A 120 -23.44 0.28 20.98
CA LYS A 120 -23.17 1.04 19.77
C LYS A 120 -24.45 1.75 19.35
N PHE A 121 -24.38 3.06 19.14
CA PHE A 121 -25.55 3.92 18.91
C PHE A 121 -25.33 4.80 17.70
N ARG A 122 -26.38 4.93 16.85
CA ARG A 122 -26.37 5.77 15.65
C ARG A 122 -27.60 6.68 15.61
N SER A 123 -27.40 7.97 15.38
CA SER A 123 -28.46 8.97 15.18
C SER A 123 -28.38 9.56 13.79
N ASN A 124 -29.48 9.51 13.04
CA ASN A 124 -29.60 9.98 11.66
C ASN A 124 -30.29 11.34 11.61
N TRP A 125 -29.81 12.22 10.72
CA TRP A 125 -30.18 13.63 10.62
C TRP A 125 -30.41 14.05 9.15
N GLN A 126 -31.23 15.09 8.98
CA GLN A 126 -31.53 15.76 7.71
C GLN A 126 -31.54 17.28 7.89
N LEU A 127 -31.64 18.01 6.78
CA LEU A 127 -31.98 19.43 6.80
C LEU A 127 -33.49 19.60 6.56
N ALA A 128 -34.07 20.68 7.04
CA ALA A 128 -35.41 21.12 6.72
C ALA A 128 -35.37 22.58 6.26
N ASN A 129 -36.10 22.88 5.17
CA ASN A 129 -36.23 24.25 4.71
C ASN A 129 -37.19 25.06 5.58
N ALA A 130 -37.35 26.35 5.29
CA ALA A 130 -38.16 27.27 6.09
C ALA A 130 -39.65 26.87 6.23
N SER A 131 -40.18 26.03 5.32
CA SER A 131 -41.55 25.48 5.43
C SER A 131 -41.62 24.13 6.15
N GLY A 132 -40.50 23.66 6.72
CA GLY A 132 -40.41 22.39 7.44
C GLY A 132 -40.27 21.16 6.55
N LYS A 133 -40.11 21.33 5.22
CA LYS A 133 -39.91 20.20 4.31
C LYS A 133 -38.48 19.69 4.41
N THR A 134 -38.32 18.40 4.68
CA THR A 134 -37.00 17.78 4.84
C THR A 134 -36.32 17.48 3.51
N PHE A 135 -35.00 17.61 3.51
CA PHE A 135 -34.09 17.26 2.44
C PHE A 135 -32.72 16.89 3.02
N GLY A 136 -31.83 16.33 2.21
CA GLY A 136 -30.53 15.89 2.69
C GLY A 136 -29.60 15.53 1.54
N ILE A 137 -28.87 14.44 1.72
CA ILE A 137 -27.77 14.07 0.82
C ILE A 137 -28.19 13.07 -0.26
N GLY A 138 -27.29 12.83 -1.23
CA GLY A 138 -27.50 11.86 -2.30
C GLY A 138 -28.27 12.42 -3.50
N TYR A 139 -28.37 11.61 -4.56
CA TYR A 139 -28.83 12.05 -5.88
C TYR A 139 -30.28 12.56 -5.93
N ASN A 140 -31.12 12.18 -4.97
CA ASN A 140 -32.51 12.63 -4.86
C ASN A 140 -32.74 13.63 -3.72
N ALA A 141 -31.67 14.10 -3.05
CA ALA A 141 -31.70 14.97 -1.88
C ALA A 141 -32.60 14.47 -0.72
N LYS A 142 -32.75 13.15 -0.55
CA LYS A 142 -33.54 12.54 0.54
C LYS A 142 -32.69 11.71 1.52
N GLY A 143 -31.40 11.54 1.26
CA GLY A 143 -30.51 10.78 2.13
C GLY A 143 -30.27 11.45 3.48
N VAL A 144 -30.00 10.64 4.50
CA VAL A 144 -29.63 11.10 5.84
C VAL A 144 -28.10 11.16 5.98
N PHE A 145 -27.62 12.01 6.87
CA PHE A 145 -26.25 11.96 7.41
C PHE A 145 -26.34 11.65 8.91
N TRP A 146 -25.29 11.16 9.56
CA TRP A 146 -25.45 10.58 10.90
C TRP A 146 -24.28 10.84 11.85
N VAL A 147 -24.49 10.49 13.11
CA VAL A 147 -23.46 10.33 14.13
C VAL A 147 -23.56 8.93 14.71
N GLU A 148 -22.42 8.25 14.79
CA GLU A 148 -22.28 6.95 15.46
C GLU A 148 -21.31 7.05 16.64
N VAL A 149 -21.70 6.57 17.82
CA VAL A 149 -20.81 6.46 18.99
C VAL A 149 -20.91 5.08 19.63
N VAL A 150 -19.84 4.66 20.30
CA VAL A 150 -19.80 3.45 21.11
C VAL A 150 -19.73 3.88 22.56
N VAL A 151 -20.81 3.70 23.32
CA VAL A 151 -20.77 3.89 24.76
C VAL A 151 -20.15 2.66 25.39
N SER A 152 -18.98 2.81 25.99
CA SER A 152 -18.39 1.76 26.83
C SER A 152 -18.92 1.91 28.24
N GLY A 153 -19.48 0.86 28.82
CA GLY A 153 -19.96 0.87 30.21
C GLY A 153 -18.82 1.26 31.13
N GLY A 154 -18.97 2.39 31.83
CA GLY A 154 -17.96 2.90 32.75
C GLY A 154 -17.57 1.84 33.77
N GLY A 155 -16.36 1.35 33.63
CA GLY A 155 -15.78 0.27 34.44
C GLY A 155 -14.74 -0.43 33.61
N SER A 156 -13.66 -0.88 34.24
CA SER A 156 -12.53 -1.63 33.68
C SER A 156 -12.91 -2.98 33.03
N ALA A 157 -14.17 -3.19 32.66
CA ALA A 157 -14.71 -4.35 31.98
C ALA A 157 -14.14 -4.41 30.56
N GLY A 158 -13.01 -5.10 30.47
CA GLY A 158 -12.33 -5.46 29.23
C GLY A 158 -10.95 -4.83 29.05
N VAL A 159 -10.54 -3.85 29.87
CA VAL A 159 -9.14 -3.43 29.88
C VAL A 159 -8.31 -4.52 30.55
N VAL A 160 -7.52 -5.24 29.76
CA VAL A 160 -6.66 -6.34 30.23
C VAL A 160 -5.20 -5.92 30.41
N TYR A 161 -4.85 -4.75 29.88
CA TYR A 161 -3.56 -4.12 30.12
C TYR A 161 -3.69 -2.61 30.01
N ASN A 162 -3.15 -1.83 30.95
CA ASN A 162 -3.14 -0.38 30.88
C ASN A 162 -1.69 0.11 30.93
N PHE A 163 -1.21 0.70 29.83
CA PHE A 163 0.17 1.15 29.70
C PHE A 163 0.47 2.35 30.60
N ALA A 164 -0.50 3.23 30.84
CA ALA A 164 -0.30 4.37 31.72
C ALA A 164 -0.15 3.92 33.19
N ASP A 165 -0.94 2.94 33.63
CA ASP A 165 -0.76 2.32 34.95
C ASP A 165 0.56 1.58 35.08
N LYS A 166 0.99 0.94 34.00
CA LYS A 166 2.22 0.15 33.90
C LYS A 166 3.44 0.96 33.47
N ALA A 167 3.35 2.29 33.50
CA ALA A 167 4.39 3.15 32.96
C ALA A 167 5.76 2.89 33.58
N CYS A 168 5.85 2.72 34.90
CA CYS A 168 7.12 2.48 35.57
C CYS A 168 7.53 1.00 35.63
N ASP A 169 6.70 0.09 35.11
CA ASP A 169 7.11 -1.30 34.83
C ASP A 169 7.88 -1.38 33.49
N ALA A 170 7.81 -0.34 32.65
CA ALA A 170 8.51 -0.27 31.37
C ALA A 170 9.94 0.26 31.50
N ALA A 171 10.83 -0.22 30.62
CA ALA A 171 12.17 0.33 30.47
C ALA A 171 12.16 1.55 29.53
N TRP A 172 12.30 2.75 30.09
CA TRP A 172 12.33 4.01 29.36
C TRP A 172 13.73 4.36 28.87
N SER A 173 13.83 4.80 27.61
CA SER A 173 15.09 5.25 27.02
C SER A 173 14.88 6.30 25.93
N SER A 174 15.91 7.09 25.69
CA SER A 174 16.05 8.00 24.56
C SER A 174 17.44 7.89 23.93
N GLY A 175 17.76 8.75 22.97
CA GLY A 175 19.14 8.87 22.46
C GLY A 175 20.15 9.32 23.53
N ALA A 176 19.70 9.82 24.68
CA ALA A 176 20.53 10.16 25.84
C ALA A 176 20.78 8.99 26.81
N GLY A 177 20.20 7.80 26.54
CA GLY A 177 20.32 6.61 27.39
C GLY A 177 19.05 6.29 28.17
N THR A 178 19.21 5.58 29.28
CA THR A 178 18.10 5.17 30.17
C THR A 178 17.51 6.37 30.92
N LEU A 179 16.18 6.39 31.06
CA LEU A 179 15.43 7.48 31.71
C LEU A 179 14.70 6.98 32.97
N PRO A 180 14.54 7.82 34.01
CA PRO A 180 13.76 7.50 35.20
C PRO A 180 12.24 7.53 34.94
N CYS A 181 11.49 6.75 35.72
CA CYS A 181 10.03 6.81 35.79
C CYS A 181 9.57 6.91 37.26
N PRO A 182 8.75 7.91 37.64
CA PRO A 182 8.40 9.07 36.83
C PRO A 182 9.64 9.90 36.48
N GLY A 183 9.63 10.55 35.32
CA GLY A 183 10.67 11.48 34.91
C GLY A 183 10.58 12.82 35.65
N THR A 184 11.49 13.73 35.34
CA THR A 184 11.39 15.13 35.75
C THR A 184 10.80 15.94 34.59
N ASP A 185 9.76 16.73 34.85
CA ASP A 185 9.12 17.54 33.82
C ASP A 185 10.13 18.53 33.20
N GLY A 186 10.23 18.52 31.87
CA GLY A 186 11.15 19.38 31.12
C GLY A 186 12.60 18.89 31.03
N ASP A 187 12.93 17.68 31.48
CA ASP A 187 14.29 17.12 31.30
C ASP A 187 14.64 17.04 29.80
N ALA A 188 15.76 17.66 29.42
CA ALA A 188 16.25 17.69 28.04
C ALA A 188 16.64 16.30 27.49
N LYS A 189 16.84 15.30 28.35
CA LYS A 189 17.04 13.91 27.93
C LYS A 189 15.75 13.22 27.48
N GLY A 190 14.60 13.87 27.67
CA GLY A 190 13.27 13.30 27.51
C GLY A 190 12.71 12.81 28.84
N PHE A 191 11.39 12.76 28.96
CA PHE A 191 10.73 12.35 30.20
C PHE A 191 9.36 11.70 29.95
N VAL A 192 8.88 10.99 30.97
CA VAL A 192 7.51 10.45 31.05
C VAL A 192 6.88 10.83 32.38
N LEU A 193 5.62 11.25 32.34
CA LEU A 193 4.79 11.51 33.52
C LEU A 193 3.40 10.87 33.31
N LYS A 194 2.98 10.05 34.28
CA LYS A 194 1.60 9.56 34.34
C LYS A 194 0.67 10.71 34.75
N GLN A 195 -0.38 10.95 33.99
CA GLN A 195 -1.38 11.99 34.26
C GLN A 195 -2.75 11.33 34.53
N ALA A 196 -3.40 11.75 35.61
CA ALA A 196 -4.73 11.22 35.96
C ALA A 196 -5.86 11.83 35.13
N ASN A 197 -5.70 13.10 34.74
CA ASN A 197 -6.65 13.80 33.88
C ASN A 197 -5.90 14.58 32.79
N PRO A 198 -5.31 13.88 31.80
CA PRO A 198 -4.51 14.54 30.78
C PRO A 198 -5.37 15.53 30.00
N LYS A 199 -4.89 16.75 29.84
CA LYS A 199 -5.56 17.77 29.02
C LYS A 199 -5.12 17.61 27.58
N LEU A 200 -6.02 17.09 26.75
CA LEU A 200 -5.85 16.96 25.32
C LEU A 200 -5.72 18.34 24.67
N GLU A 201 -5.19 18.37 23.47
CA GLU A 201 -4.87 19.58 22.71
C GLU A 201 -6.01 20.62 22.67
N ASN A 202 -7.24 20.17 22.46
CA ASN A 202 -8.44 21.00 22.40
C ASN A 202 -8.90 21.56 23.78
N GLY A 203 -8.13 21.31 24.84
CA GLY A 203 -8.40 21.75 26.20
C GLY A 203 -9.30 20.84 27.01
N VAL A 204 -9.84 19.77 26.40
CA VAL A 204 -10.66 18.78 27.10
C VAL A 204 -9.78 17.89 27.97
N ALA A 205 -10.14 17.77 29.25
CA ALA A 205 -9.52 16.79 30.13
C ALA A 205 -10.13 15.40 29.88
N ASP A 206 -9.28 14.40 29.65
CA ASP A 206 -9.70 13.00 29.70
C ASP A 206 -9.82 12.57 31.15
N ALA A 207 -10.83 11.76 31.49
CA ALA A 207 -11.01 11.20 32.83
C ALA A 207 -10.15 9.93 33.05
N ASN A 208 -9.59 9.38 31.99
CA ASN A 208 -8.74 8.19 32.03
C ASN A 208 -7.26 8.56 32.13
N LEU A 209 -6.46 7.62 32.65
CA LEU A 209 -5.03 7.80 32.78
C LEU A 209 -4.35 7.99 31.42
N GLY A 210 -3.45 8.95 31.34
CA GLY A 210 -2.58 9.15 30.18
C GLY A 210 -1.11 9.19 30.56
N LEU A 211 -0.26 9.18 29.54
CA LEU A 211 1.16 9.44 29.66
C LEU A 211 1.48 10.72 28.90
N LEU A 212 1.95 11.72 29.64
CA LEU A 212 2.68 12.83 29.07
C LEU A 212 4.12 12.38 28.83
N VAL A 213 4.56 12.53 27.59
CA VAL A 213 5.84 12.05 27.11
C VAL A 213 6.49 13.18 26.32
N SER A 214 7.78 13.40 26.54
CA SER A 214 8.58 14.31 25.72
C SER A 214 9.85 13.60 25.24
N PRO A 215 10.15 13.66 23.93
CA PRO A 215 11.37 13.07 23.40
C PRO A 215 12.61 13.84 23.89
N GLN A 216 13.79 13.26 23.67
CA GLN A 216 15.03 14.01 23.88
C GLN A 216 15.01 15.34 23.13
N ALA A 217 15.39 16.43 23.80
CA ALA A 217 15.40 17.79 23.26
C ALA A 217 16.58 18.02 22.29
N VAL A 218 16.65 17.21 21.23
CA VAL A 218 17.53 17.35 20.08
C VAL A 218 16.71 17.24 18.79
N ASN A 219 17.22 17.76 17.68
CA ASN A 219 16.51 17.68 16.39
C ASN A 219 16.20 16.22 16.03
N ASN A 220 14.92 15.91 15.83
CA ASN A 220 14.41 14.55 15.64
C ASN A 220 14.76 13.57 16.79
N GLY A 221 14.87 14.07 18.02
CA GLY A 221 15.03 13.25 19.20
C GLY A 221 13.86 12.29 19.41
N TYR A 222 14.09 11.21 20.14
CA TYR A 222 13.08 10.20 20.41
C TYR A 222 13.03 9.81 21.89
N ILE A 223 11.96 9.13 22.25
CA ILE A 223 11.79 8.42 23.52
C ILE A 223 10.97 7.17 23.27
N GLN A 224 11.29 6.10 23.99
CA GLN A 224 10.58 4.84 23.89
C GLN A 224 10.43 4.17 25.26
N ALA A 225 9.39 3.37 25.39
CA ALA A 225 9.09 2.55 26.55
C ALA A 225 8.92 1.10 26.14
N VAL A 226 9.82 0.22 26.56
CA VAL A 226 9.69 -1.23 26.34
C VAL A 226 8.98 -1.84 27.54
N TYR A 227 7.73 -2.26 27.34
CA TYR A 227 6.93 -2.87 28.41
C TYR A 227 7.29 -4.36 28.60
N PRO A 228 7.04 -4.91 29.80
CA PRO A 228 7.09 -6.36 30.02
C PRO A 228 6.24 -7.14 29.01
N ALA A 229 6.58 -8.40 28.79
CA ALA A 229 5.86 -9.23 27.83
C ALA A 229 4.41 -9.45 28.29
N PHE A 230 3.47 -9.26 27.37
CA PHE A 230 2.05 -9.48 27.54
C PHE A 230 1.60 -10.61 26.62
N ARG A 231 0.85 -11.58 27.17
CA ARG A 231 0.28 -12.68 26.39
C ARG A 231 -0.96 -12.20 25.65
N VAL A 232 -0.83 -11.99 24.34
CA VAL A 232 -1.93 -11.52 23.50
C VAL A 232 -2.95 -12.63 23.29
N GLN A 233 -4.23 -12.31 23.34
CA GLN A 233 -5.34 -13.20 23.02
C GLN A 233 -6.08 -12.75 21.75
N SER A 234 -6.79 -13.68 21.12
CA SER A 234 -7.62 -13.36 19.97
C SER A 234 -8.69 -12.34 20.37
N GLY A 235 -8.88 -11.30 19.56
CA GLY A 235 -9.80 -10.21 19.86
C GLY A 235 -9.24 -9.11 20.75
N ASP A 236 -7.99 -9.22 21.22
CA ASP A 236 -7.30 -8.11 21.88
C ASP A 236 -7.12 -6.94 20.92
N ARG A 237 -7.32 -5.72 21.41
CA ARG A 237 -7.11 -4.49 20.64
C ARG A 237 -6.31 -3.48 21.44
N PHE A 238 -5.28 -2.91 20.82
CA PHE A 238 -4.62 -1.73 21.38
C PHE A 238 -5.46 -0.49 21.10
N GLN A 239 -5.74 0.29 22.14
CA GLN A 239 -6.49 1.54 22.05
C GLN A 239 -5.74 2.65 22.75
N ALA A 240 -5.67 3.83 22.13
CA ALA A 240 -5.10 5.03 22.73
C ALA A 240 -5.66 6.28 22.06
N ILE A 241 -5.60 7.40 22.75
CA ILE A 241 -5.65 8.75 22.18
C ILE A 241 -4.21 9.21 21.97
N VAL A 242 -3.95 9.84 20.82
CA VAL A 242 -2.68 10.52 20.53
C VAL A 242 -2.99 12.00 20.34
N SER A 243 -2.25 12.86 21.03
CA SER A 243 -2.53 14.30 21.08
C SER A 243 -1.29 15.08 21.51
N CYS A 244 -1.09 16.32 21.08
CA CYS A 244 -0.17 17.19 21.82
C CYS A 244 -0.79 17.61 23.16
N GLU A 245 0.04 17.87 24.17
CA GLU A 245 -0.47 18.43 25.43
C GLU A 245 -1.11 19.80 25.17
N HIS A 246 -2.22 20.10 25.85
CA HIS A 246 -2.84 21.41 25.76
C HIS A 246 -1.82 22.55 25.98
N ASN A 247 -1.83 23.54 25.09
CA ASN A 247 -0.86 24.66 25.00
C ASN A 247 0.56 24.31 24.54
N ALA A 248 0.87 23.07 24.16
CA ALA A 248 2.13 22.71 23.52
C ALA A 248 2.14 23.12 22.03
N THR A 249 2.01 24.42 21.74
CA THR A 249 1.76 24.96 20.38
C THR A 249 2.85 24.69 19.35
N SER A 250 4.05 24.31 19.79
CA SER A 250 5.17 23.92 18.92
C SER A 250 5.36 22.41 18.79
N CYS A 251 4.49 21.61 19.41
CA CYS A 251 4.54 20.16 19.35
C CYS A 251 4.32 19.66 17.92
N TYR A 252 5.28 18.89 17.41
CA TYR A 252 5.17 18.15 16.18
C TYR A 252 5.92 16.81 16.28
N VAL A 253 5.17 15.72 16.46
CA VAL A 253 5.70 14.41 16.82
C VAL A 253 5.15 13.30 15.94
N ALA A 254 5.86 12.17 15.91
CA ALA A 254 5.40 10.92 15.33
C ALA A 254 5.27 9.85 16.42
N TYR A 255 4.06 9.32 16.56
CA TYR A 255 3.72 8.19 17.39
C TYR A 255 4.00 6.89 16.63
N ARG A 256 4.42 5.87 17.37
CA ARG A 256 4.59 4.51 16.85
C ARG A 256 4.28 3.49 17.94
N LEU A 257 3.52 2.47 17.57
CA LEU A 257 3.40 1.24 18.36
C LEU A 257 4.29 0.20 17.70
N ASP A 258 5.32 -0.24 18.39
CA ASP A 258 6.11 -1.39 17.99
C ASP A 258 5.86 -2.58 18.92
N TYR A 259 6.34 -3.74 18.52
CA TYR A 259 6.27 -4.95 19.31
C TYR A 259 7.49 -5.84 19.06
N GLN A 260 7.78 -6.69 20.04
CA GLN A 260 8.82 -7.70 19.99
C GLN A 260 8.28 -9.00 20.55
N ILE A 261 8.41 -10.10 19.81
CA ILE A 261 8.04 -11.45 20.27
C ILE A 261 9.30 -12.13 20.80
N GLY A 262 9.30 -12.54 22.07
CA GLY A 262 10.47 -13.13 22.71
C GLY A 262 11.73 -12.23 22.62
N SER A 263 12.81 -12.78 22.06
CA SER A 263 14.06 -12.06 21.77
C SER A 263 14.22 -11.66 20.29
N GLY A 264 13.14 -11.73 19.51
CA GLY A 264 13.16 -11.43 18.07
C GLY A 264 13.41 -9.95 17.76
N ALA A 265 13.42 -9.61 16.47
CA ALA A 265 13.54 -8.21 16.05
C ALA A 265 12.31 -7.40 16.48
N VAL A 266 12.53 -6.13 16.83
CA VAL A 266 11.44 -5.16 17.03
C VAL A 266 10.78 -4.88 15.69
N GLN A 267 9.45 -4.92 15.65
CA GLN A 267 8.64 -4.68 14.46
C GLN A 267 7.64 -3.56 14.71
N THR A 268 7.45 -2.69 13.72
CA THR A 268 6.44 -1.63 13.79
C THR A 268 5.06 -2.16 13.48
N PHE A 269 4.12 -1.93 14.40
CA PHE A 269 2.71 -2.26 14.24
C PHE A 269 1.94 -1.14 13.56
N TRP A 270 2.19 0.11 14.00
CA TRP A 270 1.41 1.28 13.59
C TRP A 270 2.21 2.56 13.80
N THR A 271 1.95 3.59 12.99
CA THR A 271 2.51 4.93 13.13
C THR A 271 1.48 6.01 12.82
N PHE A 272 1.65 7.18 13.44
CA PHE A 272 0.82 8.35 13.23
C PHE A 272 1.60 9.63 13.51
N ARG A 273 1.30 10.72 12.80
CA ARG A 273 1.93 12.03 13.03
C ARG A 273 0.94 12.99 13.63
N GLU A 274 1.38 13.72 14.64
CA GLU A 274 0.58 14.70 15.36
C GLU A 274 1.29 16.03 15.40
N ARG A 275 0.57 17.10 15.09
CA ARG A 275 0.99 18.48 15.27
C ARG A 275 -0.07 19.22 16.09
N TYR A 276 0.34 20.26 16.81
CA TYR A 276 -0.62 21.11 17.52
C TYR A 276 -1.49 21.91 16.53
N GLU A 277 -2.72 21.46 16.29
CA GLU A 277 -3.75 22.02 15.41
C GLU A 277 -5.14 22.17 16.04
N GLY A 278 -5.25 22.01 17.36
CA GLY A 278 -6.48 21.98 18.14
C GLY A 278 -7.25 20.66 18.08
N GLN A 279 -6.63 19.57 17.62
CA GLN A 279 -7.28 18.27 17.43
C GLN A 279 -6.60 17.17 18.24
N PHE A 280 -7.24 16.01 18.34
CA PHE A 280 -6.62 14.81 18.89
C PHE A 280 -7.19 13.59 18.15
N TYR A 281 -6.42 12.51 18.13
CA TYR A 281 -6.75 11.34 17.31
C TYR A 281 -6.80 10.08 18.17
N ARG A 282 -7.47 9.04 17.65
CA ARG A 282 -7.61 7.75 18.36
C ARG A 282 -6.99 6.62 17.54
N ALA A 283 -6.14 5.84 18.18
CA ALA A 283 -5.65 4.56 17.71
C ALA A 283 -6.57 3.45 18.21
N ASN A 284 -6.97 2.53 17.32
CA ASN A 284 -7.73 1.33 17.66
C ASN A 284 -7.28 0.16 16.78
N LEU A 285 -6.29 -0.59 17.22
CA LEU A 285 -5.54 -1.55 16.42
C LEU A 285 -5.92 -2.98 16.84
N ASP A 286 -6.23 -3.83 15.87
CA ASP A 286 -6.53 -5.25 16.12
C ASP A 286 -5.24 -6.05 16.30
N LEU A 287 -5.04 -6.63 17.49
CA LEU A 287 -3.85 -7.39 17.85
C LEU A 287 -4.01 -8.89 17.58
N SER A 288 -5.12 -9.34 17.02
CA SER A 288 -5.43 -10.78 16.84
C SER A 288 -4.36 -11.54 16.07
N ARG A 289 -3.61 -10.87 15.18
CA ARG A 289 -2.45 -11.46 14.47
C ARG A 289 -1.28 -11.85 15.37
N LEU A 290 -1.26 -11.38 16.61
CA LEU A 290 -0.26 -11.68 17.64
C LEU A 290 -0.81 -12.64 18.71
N ALA A 291 -2.06 -13.11 18.57
CA ALA A 291 -2.69 -13.97 19.55
C ALA A 291 -1.86 -15.24 19.83
N GLY A 292 -1.76 -15.61 21.10
CA GLY A 292 -0.97 -16.75 21.54
C GLY A 292 0.55 -16.48 21.53
N GLN A 293 0.99 -15.23 21.44
CA GLN A 293 2.40 -14.86 21.59
C GLN A 293 2.61 -14.03 22.87
N ASP A 294 3.80 -14.15 23.45
CA ASP A 294 4.28 -13.26 24.52
C ASP A 294 5.00 -12.07 23.88
N VAL A 295 4.36 -10.92 23.98
CA VAL A 295 4.71 -9.73 23.20
C VAL A 295 5.14 -8.60 24.13
N LYS A 296 6.37 -8.11 23.97
CA LYS A 296 6.76 -6.81 24.53
C LYS A 296 6.28 -5.72 23.59
N PHE A 297 5.33 -4.91 24.05
CA PHE A 297 4.91 -3.72 23.31
C PHE A 297 5.85 -2.56 23.61
N ILE A 298 6.08 -1.73 22.59
CA ILE A 298 6.96 -0.57 22.69
C ILE A 298 6.18 0.65 22.25
N LEU A 299 5.94 1.57 23.18
CA LEU A 299 5.42 2.89 22.85
C LEU A 299 6.61 3.76 22.46
N TYR A 300 6.62 4.25 21.22
CA TYR A 300 7.71 5.05 20.67
C TYR A 300 7.18 6.40 20.21
N LEU A 301 7.94 7.45 20.47
CA LEU A 301 7.64 8.82 20.08
C LEU A 301 8.91 9.49 19.56
N SER A 302 8.83 10.18 18.42
CA SER A 302 9.92 11.01 17.91
C SER A 302 9.48 12.42 17.54
N ALA A 303 10.29 13.41 17.88
CA ALA A 303 10.18 14.79 17.40
C ALA A 303 10.30 14.86 15.88
N TYR A 304 9.64 15.83 15.27
CA TYR A 304 9.78 16.13 13.85
C TYR A 304 10.24 17.58 13.66
N GLY A 305 11.56 17.76 13.53
CA GLY A 305 12.18 19.08 13.47
C GLY A 305 12.60 19.59 14.85
N SER A 306 12.21 20.83 15.19
CA SER A 306 12.74 21.56 16.34
C SER A 306 12.51 20.83 17.66
N PRO A 307 13.51 20.72 18.56
CA PRO A 307 13.37 20.03 19.84
C PRO A 307 12.49 20.74 20.88
N THR A 308 11.95 21.91 20.54
CA THR A 308 11.26 22.80 21.49
C THR A 308 9.76 22.52 21.50
N GLY A 309 9.25 22.06 22.64
CA GLY A 309 7.82 21.98 22.94
C GLY A 309 7.10 20.74 22.43
N ASP A 310 7.84 19.69 22.07
CA ASP A 310 7.30 18.36 21.77
C ASP A 310 6.82 17.64 23.04
N ARG A 311 5.68 18.10 23.54
CA ARG A 311 4.99 17.51 24.68
C ARG A 311 3.76 16.79 24.18
N ALA A 312 3.78 15.48 24.29
CA ALA A 312 2.87 14.57 23.61
C ALA A 312 2.13 13.69 24.62
N LEU A 313 0.89 13.34 24.33
CA LEU A 313 0.02 12.54 25.17
C LEU A 313 -0.33 11.21 24.49
N TRP A 314 0.04 10.10 25.15
CA TRP A 314 -0.70 8.85 25.00
C TRP A 314 -1.87 8.88 25.99
N GLY A 315 -3.06 9.25 25.56
CA GLY A 315 -4.27 9.25 26.40
C GLY A 315 -4.91 7.86 26.45
N ASN A 316 -5.23 7.36 27.64
CA ASN A 316 -5.80 6.02 27.86
C ASN A 316 -5.19 4.88 27.01
N PRO A 317 -3.85 4.71 26.98
CA PRO A 317 -3.23 3.63 26.22
C PRO A 317 -3.51 2.29 26.90
N VAL A 318 -4.32 1.42 26.28
CA VAL A 318 -4.78 0.16 26.85
C VAL A 318 -4.79 -0.97 25.82
N ILE A 319 -4.71 -2.22 26.30
CA ILE A 319 -5.19 -3.39 25.57
C ILE A 319 -6.59 -3.70 26.10
N TYR A 320 -7.55 -3.65 25.19
CA TYR A 320 -8.94 -4.00 25.45
C TYR A 320 -9.26 -5.39 24.89
N ARG A 321 -10.00 -6.18 25.67
CA ARG A 321 -10.53 -7.52 25.40
C ARG A 321 -11.95 -7.56 25.93
N SER A 322 -12.94 -7.74 25.08
CA SER A 322 -14.31 -7.96 25.57
C SER A 322 -14.35 -9.26 26.38
N GLY A 323 -14.55 -9.19 27.71
CA GLY A 323 -14.53 -10.36 28.61
C GLY A 323 -15.51 -11.46 28.14
N GLY A 324 -15.21 -12.75 28.20
CA GLY A 324 -14.45 -13.44 29.25
C GLY A 324 -15.34 -13.88 30.43
N GLY A 325 -16.63 -13.53 30.41
CA GLY A 325 -17.64 -14.06 31.32
C GLY A 325 -18.52 -15.08 30.59
N ASN A 326 -18.74 -16.22 31.22
CA ASN A 326 -19.73 -17.21 30.80
C ASN A 326 -21.14 -16.59 30.97
N VAL A 327 -21.54 -15.76 30.01
CA VAL A 327 -22.93 -15.35 29.82
C VAL A 327 -23.34 -15.85 28.46
N THR A 328 -24.31 -16.76 28.48
CA THR A 328 -25.00 -17.25 27.28
C THR A 328 -25.41 -16.03 26.45
N PRO A 329 -24.95 -15.89 25.20
CA PRO A 329 -25.34 -14.75 24.38
C PRO A 329 -26.84 -14.84 24.12
N VAL A 330 -27.60 -13.85 24.60
CA VAL A 330 -28.87 -13.53 23.95
C VAL A 330 -28.49 -12.90 22.60
N PRO A 331 -28.91 -13.50 21.48
CA PRO A 331 -28.47 -13.07 20.17
C PRO A 331 -29.06 -11.69 19.84
N THR A 332 -28.22 -10.67 19.73
CA THR A 332 -28.48 -9.51 18.89
C THR A 332 -27.68 -9.70 17.60
N THR A 333 -28.36 -10.28 16.62
CA THR A 333 -27.89 -10.55 15.27
C THR A 333 -27.27 -9.27 14.67
N PRO A 334 -25.96 -9.22 14.39
CA PRO A 334 -25.45 -8.33 13.37
C PRO A 334 -26.17 -8.69 12.08
N GLY A 335 -26.85 -7.72 11.46
CA GLY A 335 -27.50 -7.98 10.16
C GLY A 335 -26.49 -8.66 9.24
N PRO A 336 -26.83 -9.84 8.67
CA PRO A 336 -25.89 -10.63 7.90
C PRO A 336 -25.29 -9.76 6.82
N ILE A 337 -23.96 -9.78 6.67
CA ILE A 337 -23.32 -9.35 5.41
C ILE A 337 -24.12 -10.07 4.33
N SER A 338 -24.76 -9.31 3.46
CA SER A 338 -25.40 -9.80 2.25
C SER A 338 -24.47 -10.82 1.59
N GLY A 339 -24.72 -12.13 1.78
CA GLY A 339 -23.79 -13.20 1.37
C GLY A 339 -23.57 -13.26 -0.14
N CYS A 340 -24.33 -12.45 -0.88
CA CYS A 340 -24.28 -12.27 -2.31
C CYS A 340 -23.38 -11.10 -2.76
N ASP A 341 -22.89 -10.21 -1.89
CA ASP A 341 -22.02 -9.08 -2.28
C ASP A 341 -20.55 -9.47 -2.14
N LYS A 342 -19.87 -9.74 -3.27
CA LYS A 342 -18.44 -10.11 -3.29
C LYS A 342 -17.71 -9.47 -4.45
N ALA A 343 -16.59 -8.81 -4.18
CA ALA A 343 -15.74 -8.23 -5.21
C ALA A 343 -14.44 -9.02 -5.40
N GLN A 344 -13.98 -9.09 -6.64
CA GLN A 344 -12.63 -9.50 -6.98
C GLN A 344 -11.89 -8.30 -7.53
N PHE A 345 -10.70 -8.03 -7.02
CA PHE A 345 -9.81 -7.06 -7.63
C PHE A 345 -9.25 -7.62 -8.94
N ILE A 346 -9.32 -6.83 -10.02
CA ILE A 346 -8.81 -7.23 -11.33
C ILE A 346 -7.53 -6.48 -11.67
N ALA A 347 -7.51 -5.15 -11.54
CA ALA A 347 -6.33 -4.36 -11.88
C ALA A 347 -6.36 -2.96 -11.29
N ASP A 348 -5.18 -2.38 -11.13
CA ASP A 348 -4.99 -0.94 -11.15
C ASP A 348 -5.03 -0.49 -12.62
N VAL A 349 -6.12 0.17 -13.01
CA VAL A 349 -6.27 0.68 -14.39
C VAL A 349 -5.41 1.93 -14.58
N THR A 350 -5.30 2.75 -13.55
CA THR A 350 -4.35 3.85 -13.49
C THR A 350 -3.63 3.84 -12.15
N VAL A 351 -2.43 4.45 -12.14
CA VAL A 351 -1.59 4.64 -10.95
C VAL A 351 -1.29 3.32 -10.25
N PRO A 352 -0.46 2.45 -10.85
CA PRO A 352 0.00 1.22 -10.20
C PRO A 352 0.64 1.50 -8.85
N ASP A 353 0.65 0.50 -7.98
CA ASP A 353 1.31 0.64 -6.69
C ASP A 353 2.78 1.07 -6.84
N LYS A 354 3.21 1.97 -5.94
CA LYS A 354 4.50 2.66 -5.94
C LYS A 354 4.72 3.67 -7.08
N SER A 355 3.67 4.06 -7.81
CA SER A 355 3.74 5.19 -8.75
C SER A 355 4.33 6.43 -8.08
N VAL A 356 5.28 7.09 -8.75
CA VAL A 356 5.99 8.24 -8.20
C VAL A 356 5.30 9.53 -8.61
N PHE A 357 5.07 10.42 -7.63
CA PHE A 357 4.49 11.74 -7.86
C PHE A 357 5.37 12.84 -7.27
N ALA A 358 5.38 14.00 -7.94
CA ALA A 358 5.89 15.22 -7.33
C ALA A 358 5.01 15.61 -6.12
N PRO A 359 5.59 16.24 -5.09
CA PRO A 359 4.83 16.83 -3.99
C PRO A 359 3.67 17.68 -4.50
N GLY A 360 2.44 17.38 -4.04
CA GLY A 360 1.23 18.13 -4.43
C GLY A 360 0.67 17.82 -5.82
N ALA A 361 1.24 16.87 -6.57
CA ALA A 361 0.72 16.52 -7.89
C ALA A 361 -0.69 15.91 -7.81
N ALA A 362 -1.63 16.41 -8.61
CA ALA A 362 -2.94 15.81 -8.76
C ALA A 362 -2.88 14.61 -9.71
N PHE A 363 -3.59 13.54 -9.38
CA PHE A 363 -3.68 12.33 -10.20
C PHE A 363 -5.02 11.63 -10.04
N LYS A 364 -5.45 10.89 -11.07
CA LYS A 364 -6.68 10.09 -11.05
C LYS A 364 -6.34 8.62 -10.88
N LYS A 365 -6.81 8.03 -9.78
CA LYS A 365 -6.70 6.59 -9.50
C LYS A 365 -7.94 5.86 -10.00
N THR A 366 -7.76 4.78 -10.73
CA THR A 366 -8.83 3.92 -11.25
C THR A 366 -8.52 2.46 -10.96
N TRP A 367 -9.46 1.76 -10.34
CA TRP A 367 -9.40 0.31 -10.10
C TRP A 367 -10.43 -0.40 -10.96
N ARG A 368 -10.08 -1.56 -11.51
CA ARG A 368 -11.02 -2.49 -12.13
C ARG A 368 -11.39 -3.58 -11.13
N LEU A 369 -12.68 -3.71 -10.86
CA LEU A 369 -13.24 -4.73 -9.97
C LEU A 369 -14.22 -5.61 -10.74
N LYS A 370 -14.31 -6.89 -10.38
CA LYS A 370 -15.32 -7.82 -10.89
C LYS A 370 -16.31 -8.18 -9.78
N ASN A 371 -17.59 -8.16 -10.12
CA ASN A 371 -18.62 -8.71 -9.25
C ASN A 371 -18.56 -10.24 -9.31
N ILE A 372 -18.07 -10.87 -8.25
CA ILE A 372 -18.03 -12.35 -8.12
C ILE A 372 -19.08 -12.84 -7.11
N GLY A 373 -19.97 -11.94 -6.71
CA GLY A 373 -21.13 -12.23 -5.89
C GLY A 373 -22.32 -12.70 -6.73
N THR A 374 -23.47 -12.83 -6.08
CA THR A 374 -24.76 -13.13 -6.74
C THR A 374 -25.71 -11.93 -6.78
N CYS A 375 -25.35 -10.81 -6.13
CA CYS A 375 -26.13 -9.58 -6.14
C CYS A 375 -25.62 -8.61 -7.21
N THR A 376 -26.55 -7.98 -7.94
CA THR A 376 -26.21 -6.88 -8.86
C THR A 376 -25.87 -5.63 -8.06
N TRP A 377 -24.66 -5.11 -8.23
CA TRP A 377 -24.28 -3.82 -7.65
C TRP A 377 -24.99 -2.73 -8.42
N THR A 378 -25.87 -1.99 -7.77
CA THR A 378 -26.62 -0.90 -8.43
C THR A 378 -25.90 0.43 -8.26
N THR A 379 -26.37 1.49 -8.91
CA THR A 379 -25.93 2.87 -8.63
C THR A 379 -26.21 3.33 -7.20
N GLY A 380 -26.91 2.53 -6.38
CA GLY A 380 -27.04 2.71 -4.93
C GLY A 380 -25.82 2.20 -4.13
N TYR A 381 -24.85 1.55 -4.78
CA TYR A 381 -23.59 1.12 -4.20
C TYR A 381 -22.56 2.25 -4.29
N SER A 382 -21.56 2.21 -3.42
CA SER A 382 -20.49 3.22 -3.40
C SER A 382 -19.13 2.62 -3.13
N LEU A 383 -18.10 3.18 -3.76
CA LEU A 383 -16.71 3.11 -3.33
C LEU A 383 -16.54 4.00 -2.09
N VAL A 384 -15.88 3.53 -1.04
CA VAL A 384 -15.68 4.30 0.21
C VAL A 384 -14.23 4.22 0.68
N PHE A 385 -13.71 5.33 1.19
CA PHE A 385 -12.40 5.33 1.83
C PHE A 385 -12.50 4.59 3.17
N SER A 386 -11.54 3.71 3.44
CA SER A 386 -11.53 2.81 4.60
C SER A 386 -10.48 3.20 5.63
N SER A 387 -9.21 3.36 5.22
CA SER A 387 -8.09 3.65 6.13
C SER A 387 -6.83 4.10 5.39
N GLY A 388 -5.80 4.58 6.10
CA GLY A 388 -4.53 5.04 5.52
C GLY A 388 -4.51 6.55 5.23
N GLU A 389 -3.71 6.97 4.25
CA GLU A 389 -3.62 8.34 3.76
C GLU A 389 -4.64 8.58 2.63
N LYS A 390 -5.48 9.60 2.80
CA LYS A 390 -6.58 9.87 1.88
C LYS A 390 -6.12 10.62 0.63
N MET A 391 -4.94 11.26 0.68
CA MET A 391 -4.33 11.97 -0.46
C MET A 391 -5.31 12.98 -1.08
N GLY A 392 -6.05 13.74 -0.27
CA GLY A 392 -7.05 14.69 -0.74
C GLY A 392 -8.28 14.08 -1.45
N GLY A 393 -8.43 12.74 -1.44
CA GLY A 393 -9.53 12.03 -2.09
C GLY A 393 -10.90 12.15 -1.42
N PRO A 394 -11.98 11.79 -2.12
CA PRO A 394 -13.33 11.81 -1.57
C PRO A 394 -13.54 10.75 -0.47
N SER A 395 -14.49 10.94 0.44
CA SER A 395 -14.84 9.89 1.43
C SER A 395 -15.60 8.73 0.79
N SER A 396 -16.31 9.00 -0.31
CA SER A 396 -17.01 8.00 -1.12
C SER A 396 -17.22 8.47 -2.56
N ALA A 397 -17.39 7.53 -3.48
CA ALA A 397 -17.76 7.77 -4.87
C ALA A 397 -18.86 6.78 -5.30
N ALA A 398 -19.88 7.25 -5.99
CA ALA A 398 -20.99 6.42 -6.46
C ALA A 398 -20.54 5.52 -7.63
N PHE A 399 -21.23 4.38 -7.80
CA PHE A 399 -21.02 3.52 -8.96
C PHE A 399 -21.50 4.23 -10.24
N PRO A 400 -20.72 4.17 -11.34
CA PRO A 400 -21.10 4.85 -12.59
C PRO A 400 -22.25 4.14 -13.30
N THR A 401 -22.40 2.83 -13.11
CA THR A 401 -23.42 1.97 -13.74
C THR A 401 -23.76 0.79 -12.82
N ASN A 402 -24.86 0.10 -13.14
CA ASN A 402 -25.16 -1.19 -12.51
C ASN A 402 -24.18 -2.27 -13.01
N VAL A 403 -23.74 -3.16 -12.12
CA VAL A 403 -22.76 -4.22 -12.38
C VAL A 403 -23.35 -5.56 -11.96
N ALA A 404 -23.82 -6.33 -12.94
CA ALA A 404 -24.37 -7.67 -12.70
C ALA A 404 -23.30 -8.66 -12.21
N PRO A 405 -23.68 -9.77 -11.55
CA PRO A 405 -22.78 -10.88 -11.28
C PRO A 405 -21.96 -11.29 -12.52
N GLY A 406 -20.66 -11.47 -12.34
CA GLY A 406 -19.69 -11.78 -13.39
C GLY A 406 -19.16 -10.59 -14.18
N GLN A 407 -19.75 -9.40 -14.07
CA GLN A 407 -19.32 -8.20 -14.80
C GLN A 407 -18.20 -7.43 -14.09
N THR A 408 -17.42 -6.68 -14.87
CA THR A 408 -16.37 -5.78 -14.38
C THR A 408 -16.79 -4.32 -14.41
N VAL A 409 -16.21 -3.51 -13.51
CA VAL A 409 -16.41 -2.06 -13.42
C VAL A 409 -15.11 -1.34 -13.12
N ASP A 410 -14.93 -0.16 -13.71
CA ASP A 410 -13.82 0.74 -13.41
C ASP A 410 -14.30 1.86 -12.47
N LEU A 411 -13.78 1.86 -11.25
CA LEU A 411 -14.10 2.87 -10.23
C LEU A 411 -12.94 3.84 -10.10
N SER A 412 -13.22 5.14 -10.13
CA SER A 412 -12.18 6.17 -10.13
C SER A 412 -12.34 7.20 -9.01
N VAL A 413 -11.21 7.71 -8.51
CA VAL A 413 -11.13 8.86 -7.60
C VAL A 413 -10.01 9.80 -8.02
N ASN A 414 -10.20 11.10 -7.84
CA ASN A 414 -9.15 12.10 -8.01
C ASN A 414 -8.45 12.30 -6.67
N LEU A 415 -7.12 12.25 -6.69
CA LEU A 415 -6.23 12.32 -5.53
C LEU A 415 -5.14 13.36 -5.78
N THR A 416 -4.47 13.76 -4.71
CA THR A 416 -3.35 14.70 -4.68
C THR A 416 -2.24 14.11 -3.84
N ALA A 417 -1.06 13.93 -4.45
CA ALA A 417 0.12 13.43 -3.79
C ALA A 417 0.50 14.34 -2.60
N PRO A 418 0.79 13.78 -1.41
CA PRO A 418 1.19 14.57 -0.26
C PRO A 418 2.40 15.47 -0.53
N ALA A 419 2.50 16.59 0.17
CA ALA A 419 3.63 17.53 0.00
C ALA A 419 4.95 16.98 0.58
N ALA A 420 4.86 16.04 1.52
CA ALA A 420 6.02 15.38 2.11
C ALA A 420 6.49 14.23 1.23
N SER A 421 7.80 14.03 1.13
CA SER A 421 8.36 12.82 0.53
C SER A 421 8.11 11.60 1.42
N GLY A 422 7.92 10.43 0.81
CA GLY A 422 7.59 9.19 1.50
C GLY A 422 6.75 8.26 0.64
N THR A 423 6.49 7.05 1.15
CA THR A 423 5.46 6.17 0.58
C THR A 423 4.14 6.43 1.28
N PHE A 424 3.06 6.60 0.51
CA PHE A 424 1.73 6.87 1.04
C PHE A 424 0.75 5.84 0.50
N ARG A 425 -0.17 5.36 1.35
CA ARG A 425 -1.17 4.35 0.98
C ARG A 425 -2.55 4.74 1.47
N GLY A 426 -3.54 4.70 0.58
CA GLY A 426 -4.96 4.86 0.91
C GLY A 426 -5.75 3.59 0.61
N ASN A 427 -6.46 3.06 1.60
CA ASN A 427 -7.26 1.84 1.50
C ASN A 427 -8.76 2.18 1.30
N TRP A 428 -9.44 1.39 0.48
CA TRP A 428 -10.82 1.59 0.02
C TRP A 428 -11.62 0.29 0.07
N MET A 429 -12.94 0.41 0.23
CA MET A 429 -13.91 -0.69 0.24
C MET A 429 -15.14 -0.33 -0.57
N LEU A 430 -16.03 -1.29 -0.79
CA LEU A 430 -17.35 -1.06 -1.36
C LEU A 430 -18.41 -1.04 -0.26
N LYS A 431 -19.49 -0.30 -0.49
CA LYS A 431 -20.64 -0.21 0.41
C LYS A 431 -21.91 -0.44 -0.39
N ASN A 432 -22.72 -1.41 0.03
CA ASN A 432 -23.98 -1.73 -0.64
C ASN A 432 -25.08 -0.72 -0.29
N ALA A 433 -26.25 -0.84 -0.93
CA ALA A 433 -27.39 0.05 -0.73
C ALA A 433 -27.99 0.01 0.69
N SER A 434 -27.62 -0.98 1.50
CA SER A 434 -28.00 -1.14 2.91
C SER A 434 -26.89 -0.69 3.87
N ASP A 435 -25.94 0.11 3.40
CA ASP A 435 -24.78 0.63 4.13
C ASP A 435 -23.79 -0.45 4.66
N GLN A 436 -23.87 -1.69 4.18
CA GLN A 436 -22.93 -2.73 4.58
C GLN A 436 -21.65 -2.64 3.76
N LEU A 437 -20.51 -2.69 4.44
CA LEU A 437 -19.20 -2.74 3.80
C LEU A 437 -18.89 -4.15 3.31
N PHE A 438 -18.37 -4.22 2.09
CA PHE A 438 -17.79 -5.41 1.53
C PHE A 438 -16.60 -5.02 0.63
N GLY A 439 -15.81 -6.01 0.23
CA GLY A 439 -14.60 -5.79 -0.50
C GLY A 439 -14.12 -7.07 -1.14
N ILE A 440 -12.80 -7.27 -1.11
CA ILE A 440 -12.15 -8.38 -1.78
C ILE A 440 -11.80 -9.52 -0.82
N GLY A 441 -11.32 -10.63 -1.37
CA GLY A 441 -10.94 -11.83 -0.61
C GLY A 441 -12.12 -12.76 -0.31
N ALA A 442 -11.82 -13.95 0.22
CA ALA A 442 -12.79 -15.04 0.37
C ALA A 442 -14.04 -14.66 1.20
N LYS A 443 -13.86 -13.78 2.20
CA LYS A 443 -14.94 -13.28 3.07
C LYS A 443 -15.52 -11.94 2.62
N ALA A 444 -15.10 -11.41 1.47
CA ALA A 444 -15.46 -10.08 0.98
C ALA A 444 -15.26 -8.96 2.03
N SER A 445 -14.26 -9.08 2.89
CA SER A 445 -14.01 -8.16 4.01
C SER A 445 -12.73 -7.34 3.84
N ASN A 446 -11.90 -7.64 2.86
CA ASN A 446 -10.59 -7.00 2.72
C ASN A 446 -10.71 -5.73 1.88
N PRO A 447 -9.98 -4.65 2.22
CA PRO A 447 -9.89 -3.48 1.39
C PRO A 447 -8.96 -3.70 0.18
N PHE A 448 -9.11 -2.86 -0.84
CA PHE A 448 -8.15 -2.63 -1.92
C PHE A 448 -7.56 -1.23 -1.77
N TRP A 449 -6.48 -0.87 -2.47
CA TRP A 449 -5.74 0.35 -2.13
C TRP A 449 -5.10 1.07 -3.31
N VAL A 450 -4.63 2.27 -3.04
CA VAL A 450 -3.67 3.03 -3.85
C VAL A 450 -2.41 3.23 -3.01
N GLU A 451 -1.25 2.92 -3.57
CA GLU A 451 0.04 3.19 -2.92
C GLU A 451 0.95 3.99 -3.86
N ILE A 452 1.48 5.12 -3.41
CA ILE A 452 2.35 6.01 -4.20
C ILE A 452 3.64 6.32 -3.46
N VAL A 453 4.64 6.81 -4.18
CA VAL A 453 5.86 7.38 -3.61
C VAL A 453 5.94 8.86 -3.97
N VAL A 454 6.16 9.72 -3.00
CA VAL A 454 6.48 11.13 -3.22
C VAL A 454 7.97 11.33 -2.92
N THR A 455 8.71 11.98 -3.82
CA THR A 455 10.15 12.24 -3.62
C THR A 455 10.44 13.74 -3.56
N GLY A 456 11.26 14.16 -2.60
CA GLY A 456 11.69 15.54 -2.41
C GLY A 456 13.09 15.78 -2.98
N GLY A 457 13.16 16.25 -4.23
CA GLY A 457 14.36 16.77 -4.94
C GLY A 457 15.23 15.73 -5.68
N PRO A 458 16.00 16.09 -6.76
CA PRO A 458 16.17 17.37 -7.44
C PRO A 458 15.30 17.51 -8.72
N THR A 459 15.33 18.70 -9.33
CA THR A 459 14.60 19.07 -10.55
C THR A 459 14.94 18.15 -11.72
N VAL A 460 13.92 17.46 -12.23
CA VAL A 460 13.92 16.88 -13.58
C VAL A 460 13.33 17.96 -14.48
N THR A 461 14.10 18.47 -15.44
CA THR A 461 13.60 19.45 -16.42
C THR A 461 13.35 18.72 -17.73
N PRO A 462 12.21 18.95 -18.40
CA PRO A 462 12.02 18.49 -19.78
C PRO A 462 13.18 19.01 -20.65
N GLY A 463 13.83 18.12 -21.38
CA GLY A 463 14.95 18.52 -22.23
C GLY A 463 14.51 19.45 -23.38
N PRO A 464 15.29 20.49 -23.73
CA PRO A 464 15.00 21.32 -24.89
C PRO A 464 15.18 20.53 -26.19
N THR A 465 14.22 20.61 -27.11
CA THR A 465 14.25 19.95 -28.43
C THR A 465 15.59 20.14 -29.13
N VAL A 466 16.33 19.05 -29.35
CA VAL A 466 17.64 19.08 -30.02
C VAL A 466 17.45 19.20 -31.54
N THR A 467 17.99 20.25 -32.14
CA THR A 467 18.10 20.36 -33.60
C THR A 467 19.22 19.42 -34.09
N PRO A 468 18.97 18.52 -35.07
CA PRO A 468 19.99 17.59 -35.55
C PRO A 468 21.10 18.34 -36.32
N GLY A 469 22.28 18.48 -35.71
CA GLY A 469 23.46 19.02 -36.36
C GLY A 469 24.41 19.76 -35.41
N GLY A 470 25.39 19.05 -34.84
CA GLY A 470 26.47 19.64 -34.03
C GLY A 470 27.54 18.59 -33.68
N PRO A 471 28.82 18.97 -33.54
CA PRO A 471 29.97 18.10 -33.81
C PRO A 471 30.21 17.03 -32.74
N THR A 472 30.81 15.92 -33.18
CA THR A 472 31.34 14.81 -32.37
C THR A 472 32.15 15.32 -31.19
N VAL A 473 31.66 15.09 -29.96
CA VAL A 473 32.33 15.52 -28.73
C VAL A 473 33.18 14.36 -28.19
N THR A 474 34.50 14.53 -28.20
CA THR A 474 35.46 13.73 -27.43
C THR A 474 35.10 13.80 -25.93
N PRO A 475 35.23 12.72 -25.13
CA PRO A 475 34.88 12.76 -23.70
C PRO A 475 35.57 13.92 -22.99
N SER A 476 34.80 14.76 -22.29
CA SER A 476 35.39 15.87 -21.53
C SER A 476 36.25 15.33 -20.39
N SER A 477 37.32 16.05 -20.05
CA SER A 477 38.29 15.74 -18.98
C SER A 477 37.69 15.62 -17.57
N ASP A 478 36.37 15.76 -17.42
CA ASP A 478 35.67 15.85 -16.14
C ASP A 478 34.83 14.60 -15.82
N THR A 479 34.84 13.57 -16.68
CA THR A 479 34.10 12.32 -16.43
C THR A 479 34.91 11.43 -15.49
N ALA A 480 34.43 11.26 -14.26
CA ALA A 480 35.08 10.43 -13.24
C ALA A 480 34.70 8.94 -13.35
N TYR A 481 33.49 8.64 -13.86
CA TYR A 481 33.07 7.27 -14.15
C TYR A 481 32.04 7.25 -15.28
N ASP A 482 32.20 6.35 -16.26
CA ASP A 482 31.29 6.19 -17.40
C ASP A 482 30.63 4.80 -17.35
N PHE A 483 29.33 4.76 -17.01
CA PHE A 483 28.61 3.51 -16.85
C PHE A 483 28.38 2.79 -18.18
N ALA A 484 28.31 3.50 -19.31
CA ALA A 484 28.17 2.89 -20.62
C ALA A 484 29.51 2.31 -21.14
N ALA A 485 30.64 2.92 -20.77
CA ALA A 485 31.96 2.35 -21.00
C ALA A 485 32.16 1.04 -20.24
N HIS A 486 31.78 1.02 -18.95
CA HIS A 486 31.96 -0.10 -18.03
C HIS A 486 30.74 -1.03 -17.93
N ALA A 487 29.86 -1.03 -18.92
CA ALA A 487 28.59 -1.75 -18.90
C ALA A 487 28.74 -3.24 -18.57
N CYS A 488 29.74 -3.91 -19.14
CA CYS A 488 29.96 -5.34 -18.92
C CYS A 488 30.92 -5.67 -17.77
N GLU A 489 31.40 -4.65 -17.05
CA GLU A 489 32.03 -4.85 -15.72
C GLU A 489 30.96 -4.92 -14.61
N ALA A 490 29.76 -4.42 -14.89
CA ALA A 490 28.63 -4.56 -13.98
C ALA A 490 28.09 -5.99 -13.97
N LYS A 491 27.65 -6.44 -12.79
CA LYS A 491 26.88 -7.67 -12.65
C LYS A 491 25.42 -7.37 -12.97
N TRP A 492 24.94 -7.86 -14.11
CA TRP A 492 23.54 -7.72 -14.51
C TRP A 492 22.67 -8.83 -13.94
N VAL A 493 21.55 -8.45 -13.33
CA VAL A 493 20.58 -9.38 -12.75
C VAL A 493 19.16 -8.94 -13.05
N SER A 494 18.26 -9.92 -13.13
CA SER A 494 16.81 -9.72 -13.10
C SER A 494 16.16 -10.74 -12.16
N GLY A 495 14.83 -10.77 -12.10
CA GLY A 495 14.12 -11.85 -11.42
C GLY A 495 14.35 -13.24 -12.03
N ALA A 496 14.92 -13.32 -13.24
CA ALA A 496 15.34 -14.57 -13.88
C ALA A 496 16.77 -15.01 -13.51
N GLY A 497 17.48 -14.25 -12.67
CA GLY A 497 18.85 -14.53 -12.24
C GLY A 497 19.89 -13.63 -12.92
N VAL A 498 21.14 -14.12 -13.01
CA VAL A 498 22.26 -13.38 -13.63
C VAL A 498 22.08 -13.36 -15.15
N LEU A 499 22.28 -12.18 -15.74
CA LEU A 499 22.13 -11.93 -17.17
C LEU A 499 23.50 -11.75 -17.86
N PRO A 500 23.64 -12.17 -19.12
CA PRO A 500 24.84 -11.91 -19.91
C PRO A 500 24.97 -10.43 -20.31
N CYS A 501 26.22 -9.96 -20.48
CA CYS A 501 26.53 -8.66 -21.08
C CYS A 501 27.56 -8.82 -22.21
N PRO A 502 27.27 -8.34 -23.44
CA PRO A 502 25.96 -7.84 -23.86
C PRO A 502 24.89 -8.94 -23.78
N GLY A 503 23.64 -8.54 -23.54
CA GLY A 503 22.51 -9.46 -23.60
C GLY A 503 22.08 -9.76 -25.03
N ALA A 504 21.07 -10.63 -25.19
CA ALA A 504 20.40 -10.84 -26.47
C ALA A 504 19.18 -9.90 -26.55
N ASP A 505 19.03 -9.16 -27.65
CA ASP A 505 17.85 -8.29 -27.85
C ASP A 505 16.56 -9.13 -27.85
N GLY A 506 15.58 -8.70 -27.06
CA GLY A 506 14.29 -9.37 -26.91
C GLY A 506 14.28 -10.55 -25.94
N ASP A 507 15.38 -10.82 -25.21
CA ASP A 507 15.39 -11.88 -24.19
C ASP A 507 14.35 -11.58 -23.10
N ALA A 508 13.38 -12.49 -22.94
CA ALA A 508 12.31 -12.38 -21.96
C ALA A 508 12.82 -12.39 -20.51
N LYS A 509 14.05 -12.83 -20.26
CA LYS A 509 14.70 -12.73 -18.95
C LYS A 509 15.16 -11.31 -18.62
N GLY A 510 15.10 -10.39 -19.58
CA GLY A 510 15.66 -9.05 -19.54
C GLY A 510 17.05 -9.02 -20.15
N PHE A 511 17.47 -7.86 -20.64
CA PHE A 511 18.75 -7.70 -21.31
C PHE A 511 19.30 -6.28 -21.19
N VAL A 512 20.62 -6.16 -21.37
CA VAL A 512 21.32 -4.90 -21.53
C VAL A 512 22.09 -4.89 -22.85
N LEU A 513 22.01 -3.78 -23.59
CA LEU A 513 22.79 -3.54 -24.80
C LEU A 513 23.45 -2.16 -24.71
N LYS A 514 24.72 -2.08 -25.09
CA LYS A 514 25.40 -0.80 -25.27
C LYS A 514 24.96 -0.18 -26.59
N LEU A 515 24.56 1.09 -26.55
CA LEU A 515 24.18 1.88 -27.70
C LEU A 515 25.27 2.91 -28.01
N THR A 516 25.67 3.03 -29.28
CA THR A 516 26.65 4.04 -29.71
C THR A 516 25.99 5.38 -30.00
N ASN A 517 24.82 5.36 -30.65
CA ASN A 517 24.00 6.54 -30.96
C ASN A 517 22.55 6.29 -30.51
N PRO A 518 22.25 6.33 -29.20
CA PRO A 518 20.91 6.06 -28.71
C PRO A 518 19.88 7.02 -29.31
N GLN A 519 18.74 6.47 -29.75
CA GLN A 519 17.60 7.27 -30.18
C GLN A 519 16.76 7.65 -28.97
N LEU A 520 16.64 8.97 -28.75
CA LEU A 520 15.70 9.55 -27.81
C LEU A 520 14.27 9.33 -28.29
N GLU A 521 13.31 9.47 -27.39
CA GLU A 521 11.90 9.22 -27.71
C GLU A 521 11.31 10.16 -28.77
N THR A 522 11.92 11.34 -28.94
CA THR A 522 11.62 12.28 -30.02
C THR A 522 12.04 11.79 -31.40
N GLY A 523 12.81 10.70 -31.47
CA GLY A 523 13.47 10.17 -32.67
C GLY A 523 14.85 10.78 -32.94
N ALA A 524 15.25 11.81 -32.17
CA ALA A 524 16.58 12.39 -32.26
C ALA A 524 17.65 11.38 -31.79
N ALA A 525 18.76 11.29 -32.51
CA ALA A 525 19.91 10.48 -32.08
C ALA A 525 20.84 11.33 -31.20
N ASP A 526 21.28 10.79 -30.07
CA ASP A 526 22.34 11.39 -29.25
C ASP A 526 23.68 10.72 -29.59
N PRO A 527 24.76 11.47 -29.84
CA PRO A 527 26.07 10.90 -30.20
C PRO A 527 26.82 10.28 -29.02
N ARG A 528 26.34 10.46 -27.78
CA ARG A 528 26.99 9.91 -26.59
C ARG A 528 26.51 8.47 -26.34
N PRO A 529 27.42 7.54 -25.99
CA PRO A 529 27.04 6.17 -25.70
C PRO A 529 25.98 6.07 -24.61
N GLY A 530 25.09 5.09 -24.75
CA GLY A 530 24.03 4.81 -23.78
C GLY A 530 23.88 3.31 -23.50
N LEU A 531 22.94 2.99 -22.63
CA LEU A 531 22.53 1.64 -22.31
C LEU A 531 21.05 1.49 -22.61
N LEU A 532 20.72 0.53 -23.47
CA LEU A 532 19.37 0.01 -23.54
C LEU A 532 19.24 -1.10 -22.50
N THR A 533 18.30 -0.93 -21.59
CA THR A 533 17.95 -1.92 -20.57
C THR A 533 16.49 -2.30 -20.74
N ASN A 534 16.24 -3.60 -20.85
CA ASN A 534 14.91 -4.16 -20.90
C ASN A 534 14.70 -4.99 -19.62
N PRO A 535 13.74 -4.63 -18.76
CA PRO A 535 13.43 -5.43 -17.58
C PRO A 535 12.91 -6.80 -18.00
N GLN A 536 13.02 -7.79 -17.11
CA GLN A 536 12.44 -9.12 -17.36
C GLN A 536 10.99 -8.99 -17.84
N ASN A 537 10.64 -9.71 -18.92
CA ASN A 537 9.32 -9.65 -19.55
C ASN A 537 8.25 -10.36 -18.71
N THR A 538 7.95 -9.83 -17.54
CA THR A 538 6.96 -10.29 -16.57
C THR A 538 6.33 -9.09 -15.86
N THR A 539 5.20 -9.28 -15.20
CA THR A 539 4.58 -8.28 -14.34
C THR A 539 5.54 -7.90 -13.21
N ASN A 540 5.79 -6.60 -13.03
CA ASN A 540 6.80 -6.04 -12.11
C ASN A 540 8.24 -6.56 -12.36
N GLY A 541 8.53 -6.99 -13.58
CA GLY A 541 9.88 -7.39 -13.96
C GLY A 541 10.87 -6.24 -13.79
N TYR A 542 12.13 -6.59 -13.52
CA TYR A 542 13.19 -5.61 -13.33
C TYR A 542 14.48 -6.05 -13.99
N ILE A 543 15.41 -5.11 -14.15
CA ILE A 543 16.80 -5.35 -14.48
C ILE A 543 17.67 -4.41 -13.63
N GLN A 544 18.79 -4.93 -13.12
CA GLN A 544 19.76 -4.18 -12.33
C GLN A 544 21.17 -4.41 -12.88
N GLY A 545 21.90 -3.33 -13.13
CA GLY A 545 23.34 -3.36 -13.38
C GLY A 545 24.08 -2.91 -12.13
N ILE A 546 24.74 -3.84 -11.43
CA ILE A 546 25.50 -3.56 -10.20
C ILE A 546 26.95 -3.30 -10.57
N PHE A 547 27.41 -2.05 -10.49
CA PHE A 547 28.76 -1.66 -10.89
C PHE A 547 29.78 -1.89 -9.77
N PRO A 548 31.08 -2.03 -10.12
CA PRO A 548 32.17 -2.01 -9.15
C PRO A 548 32.11 -0.77 -8.24
N ALA A 549 32.69 -0.89 -7.04
CA ALA A 549 32.69 0.21 -6.08
C ALA A 549 33.48 1.42 -6.63
N PHE A 550 32.88 2.59 -6.54
CA PHE A 550 33.46 3.88 -6.92
C PHE A 550 33.62 4.76 -5.69
N ARG A 551 34.81 5.34 -5.51
CA ARG A 551 35.09 6.28 -4.42
C ARG A 551 34.49 7.66 -4.72
N VAL A 552 33.38 7.99 -4.06
CA VAL A 552 32.69 9.28 -4.27
C VAL A 552 33.48 10.43 -3.64
N GLN A 553 33.62 11.53 -4.36
CA GLN A 553 34.21 12.77 -3.88
C GLN A 553 33.14 13.85 -3.72
N LYS A 554 33.42 14.82 -2.85
CA LYS A 554 32.54 15.98 -2.66
C LYS A 554 32.44 16.75 -3.97
N GLY A 555 31.21 17.03 -4.42
CA GLY A 555 30.96 17.69 -5.71
C GLY A 555 30.80 16.73 -6.90
N ASP A 556 30.97 15.42 -6.71
CA ASP A 556 30.61 14.44 -7.75
C ASP A 556 29.10 14.50 -8.04
N ARG A 557 28.72 14.42 -9.31
CA ARG A 557 27.31 14.41 -9.74
C ARG A 557 27.03 13.28 -10.70
N PHE A 558 25.97 12.51 -10.45
CA PHE A 558 25.46 11.56 -11.43
C PHE A 558 24.65 12.30 -12.49
N GLN A 559 24.92 12.03 -13.76
CA GLN A 559 24.22 12.62 -14.90
C GLN A 559 23.82 11.54 -15.91
N SER A 560 22.57 11.59 -16.38
CA SER A 560 22.07 10.77 -17.49
C SER A 560 20.88 11.46 -18.13
N ILE A 561 20.64 11.23 -19.41
CA ILE A 561 19.28 11.33 -19.94
C ILE A 561 18.60 9.97 -19.73
N VAL A 562 17.32 9.98 -19.38
CA VAL A 562 16.47 8.79 -19.28
C VAL A 562 15.25 8.97 -20.18
N ASN A 563 14.91 7.94 -20.95
CA ASN A 563 13.75 7.94 -21.84
C ASN A 563 13.34 6.52 -22.26
N CYS A 564 12.17 6.38 -22.87
CA CYS A 564 11.82 5.18 -23.64
C CYS A 564 12.44 5.24 -25.05
N GLN A 565 12.96 4.13 -25.56
CA GLN A 565 13.55 4.08 -26.91
C GLN A 565 12.51 4.50 -27.95
N TYR A 566 12.93 5.28 -28.95
CA TYR A 566 12.06 5.68 -30.08
C TYR A 566 11.28 4.48 -30.65
N GLY A 567 9.97 4.65 -30.81
CA GLY A 567 9.05 3.62 -31.30
C GLY A 567 8.56 2.61 -30.27
N ALA A 568 9.06 2.63 -29.03
CA ALA A 568 8.60 1.77 -27.94
C ALA A 568 7.29 2.31 -27.30
N ALA A 569 6.21 2.43 -28.07
CA ALA A 569 4.96 3.07 -27.66
C ALA A 569 4.28 2.45 -26.42
N SER A 570 4.61 1.20 -26.09
CA SER A 570 4.11 0.50 -24.90
C SER A 570 5.00 0.66 -23.68
N CYS A 571 6.16 1.32 -23.81
CA CYS A 571 7.13 1.48 -22.76
C CYS A 571 6.55 2.31 -21.61
N TYR A 572 6.56 1.71 -20.42
CA TYR A 572 6.21 2.36 -19.17
C TYR A 572 7.06 1.79 -18.04
N VAL A 573 8.10 2.52 -17.66
CA VAL A 573 9.17 2.02 -16.80
C VAL A 573 9.46 2.97 -15.65
N ILE A 574 10.15 2.46 -14.64
CA ILE A 574 10.67 3.24 -13.52
C ILE A 574 12.20 3.10 -13.51
N PHE A 575 12.89 4.21 -13.76
CA PHE A 575 14.33 4.36 -13.60
C PHE A 575 14.67 4.57 -12.13
N ARG A 576 15.74 3.92 -11.66
CA ARG A 576 16.28 4.10 -10.30
C ARG A 576 17.80 4.14 -10.34
N LEU A 577 18.37 5.11 -9.63
CA LEU A 577 19.76 5.06 -9.18
C LEU A 577 19.75 4.56 -7.74
N ASP A 578 20.20 3.34 -7.55
CA ASP A 578 20.44 2.78 -6.21
C ASP A 578 21.94 2.78 -5.91
N TYR A 579 22.29 2.65 -4.63
CA TYR A 579 23.68 2.60 -4.19
C TYR A 579 23.86 1.66 -3.01
N GLN A 580 25.04 1.06 -2.92
CA GLN A 580 25.41 0.15 -1.84
C GLN A 580 26.79 0.52 -1.30
N ILE A 581 26.94 0.57 0.02
CA ILE A 581 28.23 0.84 0.70
C ILE A 581 28.62 -0.42 1.47
N GLY A 582 29.73 -1.05 1.08
CA GLY A 582 30.16 -2.32 1.66
C GLY A 582 29.10 -3.41 1.55
N ALA A 583 28.92 -4.20 2.61
CA ALA A 583 27.94 -5.28 2.66
C ALA A 583 26.50 -4.83 3.07
N ASN A 584 26.26 -3.52 3.18
CA ASN A 584 24.94 -3.02 3.54
C ASN A 584 23.92 -3.32 2.42
N PRO A 585 22.62 -3.41 2.70
CA PRO A 585 21.61 -3.50 1.66
C PRO A 585 21.65 -2.27 0.73
N PRO A 586 21.39 -2.45 -0.59
CA PRO A 586 21.22 -1.34 -1.51
C PRO A 586 20.13 -0.36 -1.06
N LYS A 587 20.40 0.94 -1.20
CA LYS A 587 19.46 2.03 -0.91
C LYS A 587 19.14 2.79 -2.19
N THR A 588 17.91 3.28 -2.32
CA THR A 588 17.53 4.16 -3.43
C THR A 588 18.06 5.56 -3.22
N PHE A 589 18.82 6.06 -4.18
CA PHE A 589 19.27 7.44 -4.23
C PHE A 589 18.26 8.32 -4.98
N TRP A 590 17.75 7.83 -6.12
CA TRP A 590 16.84 8.57 -6.98
C TRP A 590 15.95 7.61 -7.76
N THR A 591 14.74 8.06 -8.10
CA THR A 591 13.76 7.31 -8.88
C THR A 591 13.00 8.25 -9.82
N PHE A 592 12.62 7.75 -10.99
CA PHE A 592 11.84 8.50 -11.98
C PHE A 592 10.99 7.55 -12.81
N GLY A 593 9.70 7.86 -12.96
CA GLY A 593 8.80 7.12 -13.82
C GLY A 593 8.79 7.72 -15.22
N GLU A 594 8.93 6.88 -16.23
CA GLU A 594 8.91 7.25 -17.64
C GLU A 594 7.82 6.49 -18.38
N LYS A 595 7.09 7.19 -19.24
CA LYS A 595 6.15 6.60 -20.20
C LYS A 595 6.47 7.15 -21.57
N TYR A 596 6.27 6.34 -22.61
CA TYR A 596 6.32 6.84 -23.98
C TYR A 596 5.30 7.97 -24.22
N ASP A 597 5.73 9.24 -24.13
CA ASP A 597 4.96 10.47 -24.25
C ASP A 597 5.54 11.52 -25.22
N GLY A 598 6.63 11.18 -25.90
CA GLY A 598 7.37 11.99 -26.86
C GLY A 598 8.41 12.93 -26.23
N GLN A 599 8.70 12.80 -24.93
CA GLN A 599 9.70 13.60 -24.23
C GLN A 599 10.94 12.81 -23.84
N TYR A 600 11.91 13.49 -23.25
CA TYR A 600 13.04 12.86 -22.58
C TYR A 600 13.48 13.73 -21.42
N TYR A 601 14.14 13.11 -20.44
CA TYR A 601 14.36 13.73 -19.14
C TYR A 601 15.83 13.68 -18.73
N GLN A 602 16.30 14.76 -18.12
CA GLN A 602 17.67 14.86 -17.63
C GLN A 602 17.73 14.62 -16.11
N ALA A 603 18.49 13.61 -15.71
CA ALA A 603 18.91 13.39 -14.34
C ALA A 603 20.23 14.11 -14.09
N ASN A 604 20.31 14.93 -13.04
CA ASN A 604 21.53 15.60 -12.59
C ASN A 604 21.58 15.64 -11.06
N LEU A 605 22.11 14.58 -10.46
CA LEU A 605 22.00 14.27 -9.04
C LEU A 605 23.31 14.61 -8.32
N ASP A 606 23.24 15.37 -7.23
CA ASP A 606 24.39 15.68 -6.38
C ASP A 606 24.70 14.51 -5.45
N LEU A 607 25.90 13.93 -5.58
CA LEU A 607 26.33 12.76 -4.80
C LEU A 607 27.11 13.16 -3.54
N SER A 608 27.20 14.45 -3.20
CA SER A 608 28.05 14.94 -2.11
C SER A 608 27.72 14.34 -0.74
N SER A 609 26.48 13.86 -0.51
CA SER A 609 26.10 13.15 0.71
C SER A 609 26.78 11.79 0.87
N LEU A 610 27.33 11.24 -0.21
CA LEU A 610 28.07 9.98 -0.25
C LEU A 610 29.60 10.18 -0.30
N ALA A 611 30.07 11.44 -0.25
CA ALA A 611 31.49 11.76 -0.36
C ALA A 611 32.33 11.03 0.71
N GLY A 612 33.46 10.46 0.26
CA GLY A 612 34.35 9.68 1.12
C GLY A 612 33.86 8.26 1.40
N GLN A 613 32.91 7.74 0.64
CA GLN A 613 32.49 6.33 0.69
C GLN A 613 32.86 5.60 -0.60
N ASP A 614 33.13 4.30 -0.48
CA ASP A 614 33.23 3.39 -1.63
C ASP A 614 31.84 2.83 -1.94
N VAL A 615 31.30 3.22 -3.08
CA VAL A 615 29.89 3.06 -3.41
C VAL A 615 29.74 2.20 -4.65
N GLN A 616 29.06 1.07 -4.55
CA GLN A 616 28.55 0.36 -5.74
C GLN A 616 27.26 1.04 -6.18
N PHE A 617 27.30 1.71 -7.33
CA PHE A 617 26.09 2.24 -7.95
C PHE A 617 25.36 1.14 -8.70
N ILE A 618 24.04 1.19 -8.66
CA ILE A 618 23.17 0.20 -9.30
C ILE A 618 22.17 0.94 -10.18
N LEU A 619 22.25 0.71 -11.49
CA LEU A 619 21.26 1.21 -12.44
C LEU A 619 20.11 0.20 -12.50
N THR A 620 18.94 0.61 -11.98
CA THR A 620 17.76 -0.24 -11.89
C THR A 620 16.67 0.26 -12.84
N VAL A 621 16.08 -0.63 -13.62
CA VAL A 621 14.86 -0.37 -14.39
C VAL A 621 13.79 -1.39 -14.00
N MET A 622 12.59 -0.91 -13.69
CA MET A 622 11.43 -1.74 -13.36
C MET A 622 10.30 -1.49 -14.36
N ALA A 623 9.55 -2.52 -14.71
CA ALA A 623 8.34 -2.40 -15.50
C ALA A 623 7.21 -1.79 -14.66
N GLY A 624 6.46 -0.82 -15.21
CA GLY A 624 5.41 -0.10 -14.49
C GLY A 624 4.10 -0.88 -14.33
N THR A 625 3.82 -1.84 -15.22
CA THR A 625 2.67 -2.78 -15.10
C THR A 625 2.95 -4.12 -15.79
N TYR A 626 3.38 -4.08 -17.05
CA TYR A 626 3.79 -5.23 -17.86
C TYR A 626 5.04 -4.86 -18.65
N ALA A 627 6.07 -5.71 -18.61
CA ALA A 627 7.35 -5.46 -19.29
C ALA A 627 7.33 -5.64 -20.83
N ALA A 628 6.15 -5.90 -21.40
CA ALA A 628 5.99 -6.17 -22.82
C ALA A 628 6.20 -4.88 -23.65
N GLY A 629 7.41 -4.72 -24.19
CA GLY A 629 7.81 -3.55 -24.97
C GLY A 629 8.56 -2.46 -24.20
N ASP A 630 8.95 -2.74 -22.94
CA ASP A 630 9.66 -1.78 -22.07
C ASP A 630 11.13 -1.61 -22.46
N ARG A 631 11.42 -0.72 -23.42
CA ARG A 631 12.78 -0.43 -23.89
C ARG A 631 13.29 0.85 -23.26
N ALA A 632 13.90 0.74 -22.08
CA ALA A 632 14.37 1.88 -21.29
C ALA A 632 15.82 2.25 -21.66
N VAL A 633 16.07 3.52 -21.94
CA VAL A 633 17.37 4.02 -22.38
C VAL A 633 17.98 4.95 -21.34
N TRP A 634 19.20 4.64 -20.90
CA TRP A 634 20.09 5.54 -20.19
C TRP A 634 21.07 6.14 -21.20
N VAL A 635 20.98 7.42 -21.52
CA VAL A 635 21.94 8.08 -22.43
C VAL A 635 23.01 8.81 -21.63
N ALA A 636 24.27 8.51 -21.94
CA ALA A 636 25.47 9.04 -21.29
C ALA A 636 25.45 8.96 -19.74
N PRO A 637 25.04 7.83 -19.12
CA PRO A 637 25.06 7.68 -17.67
C PRO A 637 26.49 7.78 -17.16
N ARG A 638 26.78 8.79 -16.34
CA ARG A 638 28.14 9.08 -15.86
C ARG A 638 28.17 9.78 -14.51
N ILE A 639 29.30 9.67 -13.81
CA ILE A 639 29.66 10.57 -12.70
C ILE A 639 30.59 11.64 -13.25
N GLN A 640 30.18 12.90 -13.14
CA GLN A 640 31.01 14.05 -13.46
C GLN A 640 31.62 14.64 -12.19
N ARG A 641 32.90 14.99 -12.25
CA ARG A 641 33.64 15.65 -11.17
C ARG A 641 34.07 17.03 -11.62
N VAL A 642 33.47 18.06 -11.04
CA VAL A 642 33.81 19.45 -11.35
C VAL A 642 35.04 19.86 -10.53
N GLY A 643 36.18 20.13 -11.19
CA GLY A 643 37.40 20.65 -10.55
C GLY A 643 38.71 19.88 -10.80
N ALA A 644 38.76 18.93 -11.74
CA ALA A 644 39.99 18.20 -12.08
C ALA A 644 40.90 19.00 -13.03
N SER A 645 41.41 20.14 -12.57
CA SER A 645 42.56 20.81 -13.17
C SER A 645 43.44 21.31 -12.03
N GLU A 646 44.36 20.47 -11.55
CA GLU A 646 45.80 20.74 -11.49
C GLU A 646 46.57 19.66 -10.72
N SER A 647 47.74 19.33 -11.28
CA SER A 647 48.87 18.54 -10.76
C SER A 647 48.80 17.00 -10.83
N VAL A 648 49.43 16.50 -11.88
CA VAL A 648 50.01 15.15 -12.01
C VAL A 648 51.34 15.11 -11.23
N SER A 649 51.65 14.01 -10.54
CA SER A 649 52.99 13.43 -10.60
C SER A 649 52.99 11.93 -10.25
N SER A 650 53.68 11.22 -11.13
CA SER A 650 53.97 9.80 -11.31
C SER A 650 54.45 8.98 -10.10
N ALA A 651 54.15 7.68 -10.14
CA ALA A 651 55.19 6.62 -10.11
C ALA A 651 54.65 5.29 -10.66
N THR A 652 55.25 4.85 -11.77
CA THR A 652 55.08 3.56 -12.45
C THR A 652 55.86 2.47 -11.72
N THR A 653 55.31 1.26 -11.57
CA THR A 653 56.11 0.03 -11.78
C THR A 653 55.18 -1.13 -12.16
N ALA A 654 55.45 -1.72 -13.32
CA ALA A 654 54.80 -2.90 -13.84
C ALA A 654 55.43 -4.18 -13.26
N ALA A 655 54.64 -5.24 -13.14
CA ALA A 655 55.14 -6.61 -13.28
C ALA A 655 54.00 -7.51 -13.79
N ALA A 656 54.17 -7.98 -15.02
CA ALA A 656 53.32 -8.93 -15.71
C ALA A 656 53.68 -10.36 -15.30
N THR A 657 52.70 -11.28 -15.31
CA THR A 657 52.95 -12.70 -15.60
C THR A 657 51.70 -13.31 -16.25
N ALA A 658 51.82 -13.63 -17.54
CA ALA A 658 50.98 -14.59 -18.30
C ALA A 658 51.43 -16.02 -17.90
N THR A 659 50.72 -17.16 -18.05
CA THR A 659 49.83 -17.79 -19.06
C THR A 659 49.45 -19.19 -18.44
N PRO A 660 48.83 -20.21 -19.08
CA PRO A 660 47.98 -20.33 -20.28
C PRO A 660 46.68 -21.18 -20.09
N SER A 661 45.92 -21.34 -21.19
CA SER A 661 44.63 -22.03 -21.35
C SER A 661 44.69 -23.53 -21.72
N ALA A 662 43.50 -24.16 -21.62
CA ALA A 662 42.90 -25.30 -22.39
C ALA A 662 42.98 -26.73 -21.77
N PRO A 663 42.15 -27.73 -22.18
CA PRO A 663 40.96 -27.75 -23.06
C PRO A 663 39.70 -28.57 -22.56
N THR A 664 38.55 -28.33 -23.21
CA THR A 664 37.45 -29.24 -23.66
C THR A 664 36.86 -30.37 -22.78
N THR A 665 35.53 -30.41 -22.60
CA THR A 665 34.59 -31.50 -23.04
C THR A 665 33.13 -31.27 -22.58
N ALA A 666 32.19 -31.46 -23.51
CA ALA A 666 30.77 -31.72 -23.25
C ALA A 666 30.55 -33.23 -23.02
N PRO A 667 29.50 -33.65 -22.29
CA PRO A 667 28.45 -34.41 -22.97
C PRO A 667 27.00 -34.25 -22.43
N THR A 668 26.08 -34.27 -23.40
CA THR A 668 24.83 -35.06 -23.53
C THR A 668 23.76 -35.11 -22.43
N THR A 669 22.55 -34.81 -22.89
CA THR A 669 21.20 -35.01 -22.32
C THR A 669 20.92 -36.41 -21.77
N ALA A 670 20.23 -36.47 -20.62
CA ALA A 670 19.51 -37.65 -20.14
C ALA A 670 18.08 -37.26 -19.69
N ALA A 671 17.10 -38.07 -20.10
CA ALA A 671 15.68 -37.95 -19.77
C ALA A 671 15.39 -38.26 -18.28
N PRO A 672 14.24 -37.85 -17.72
CA PRO A 672 13.96 -37.99 -16.29
C PRO A 672 13.64 -39.44 -15.92
N ALA A 673 14.25 -39.93 -14.84
CA ALA A 673 13.94 -41.23 -14.23
C ALA A 673 12.62 -41.19 -13.43
N THR A 674 11.85 -42.27 -13.51
CA THR A 674 10.66 -42.54 -12.70
C THR A 674 11.04 -42.77 -11.22
N PRO A 675 10.42 -42.09 -10.23
CA PRO A 675 10.77 -42.30 -8.83
C PRO A 675 10.17 -43.61 -8.26
N SER A 676 11.01 -44.35 -7.53
CA SER A 676 10.67 -45.56 -6.75
C SER A 676 9.76 -45.25 -5.55
N ALA A 677 8.97 -46.25 -5.14
CA ALA A 677 7.99 -46.19 -4.06
C ALA A 677 8.62 -45.73 -2.73
N THR A 678 8.16 -44.58 -2.24
CA THR A 678 8.55 -44.02 -0.94
C THR A 678 7.72 -44.67 0.17
N ASP A 679 8.36 -45.03 1.28
CA ASP A 679 7.67 -45.62 2.45
C ASP A 679 6.67 -44.61 3.06
N THR A 680 5.39 -44.99 3.10
CA THR A 680 4.28 -44.17 3.64
C THR A 680 3.70 -44.79 4.92
N THR A 681 4.47 -45.67 5.58
CA THR A 681 4.07 -46.26 6.86
C THR A 681 3.88 -45.17 7.91
N GLY A 682 2.73 -45.17 8.59
CA GLY A 682 2.37 -44.16 9.60
C GLY A 682 1.74 -42.87 9.06
N TRP A 683 1.58 -42.72 7.75
CA TRP A 683 0.86 -41.59 7.16
C TRP A 683 -0.66 -41.72 7.36
N THR A 684 -1.33 -40.58 7.52
CA THR A 684 -2.78 -40.53 7.74
C THR A 684 -3.53 -40.58 6.42
N VAL A 685 -4.67 -41.25 6.38
CA VAL A 685 -5.53 -41.37 5.19
C VAL A 685 -6.53 -40.21 5.15
N PHE A 686 -6.50 -39.42 4.08
CA PHE A 686 -7.59 -38.53 3.70
C PHE A 686 -8.60 -39.32 2.86
N GLN A 687 -9.89 -39.18 3.16
CA GLN A 687 -10.96 -39.89 2.46
C GLN A 687 -12.12 -38.95 2.18
N ASN A 688 -12.54 -38.88 0.91
CA ASN A 688 -13.77 -38.21 0.49
C ASN A 688 -14.75 -39.29 -0.02
N GLN A 689 -15.80 -39.57 0.77
CA GLN A 689 -16.77 -40.62 0.45
C GLN A 689 -17.72 -40.23 -0.69
N LYS A 690 -18.14 -38.96 -0.75
CA LYS A 690 -19.10 -38.46 -1.75
C LYS A 690 -18.53 -38.55 -3.17
N TYR A 691 -17.32 -38.04 -3.36
CA TYR A 691 -16.64 -38.05 -4.66
C TYR A 691 -15.67 -39.23 -4.82
N GLY A 692 -15.60 -40.10 -3.81
CA GLY A 692 -15.00 -41.44 -3.84
C GLY A 692 -13.53 -41.46 -4.21
N PHE A 693 -12.71 -40.70 -3.48
CA PHE A 693 -11.25 -40.76 -3.61
C PHE A 693 -10.56 -40.74 -2.25
N THR A 694 -9.33 -41.23 -2.23
CA THR A 694 -8.47 -41.25 -1.05
C THR A 694 -7.01 -41.00 -1.44
N PHE A 695 -6.24 -40.44 -0.52
CA PHE A 695 -4.78 -40.38 -0.57
C PHE A 695 -4.24 -40.29 0.86
N LYS A 696 -2.93 -40.49 1.04
CA LYS A 696 -2.26 -40.35 2.34
C LYS A 696 -1.46 -39.06 2.43
N TYR A 697 -1.35 -38.50 3.62
CA TYR A 697 -0.55 -37.31 3.91
C TYR A 697 0.34 -37.52 5.15
N PRO A 698 1.49 -36.81 5.25
CA PRO A 698 2.53 -37.12 6.23
C PRO A 698 2.10 -36.80 7.68
N PRO A 699 2.71 -37.48 8.67
CA PRO A 699 2.55 -37.16 10.10
C PRO A 699 2.88 -35.69 10.40
N GLY A 700 2.18 -35.11 11.38
CA GLY A 700 2.33 -33.70 11.75
C GLY A 700 1.53 -32.71 10.89
N SER A 701 0.79 -33.20 9.89
CA SER A 701 -0.16 -32.38 9.14
C SER A 701 -1.48 -32.19 9.90
N THR A 702 -2.19 -31.09 9.64
CA THR A 702 -3.47 -30.75 10.30
C THR A 702 -4.55 -30.47 9.26
N VAL A 703 -5.74 -31.05 9.41
CA VAL A 703 -6.89 -30.74 8.56
C VAL A 703 -7.53 -29.44 9.05
N ALA A 704 -7.41 -28.38 8.25
CA ALA A 704 -7.91 -27.04 8.58
C ALA A 704 -9.35 -26.81 8.10
N LEU A 705 -9.76 -27.55 7.05
CA LEU A 705 -11.11 -27.50 6.47
C LEU A 705 -11.41 -28.85 5.81
N GLN A 706 -12.63 -29.36 5.98
CA GLN A 706 -13.12 -30.52 5.25
C GLN A 706 -14.64 -30.43 5.06
N GLU A 707 -15.03 -30.10 3.84
CA GLU A 707 -16.38 -30.12 3.31
C GLU A 707 -16.48 -31.18 2.21
N ASP A 708 -17.66 -31.32 1.61
CA ASP A 708 -17.90 -32.31 0.56
C ASP A 708 -17.01 -32.06 -0.67
N ASP A 709 -16.95 -30.82 -1.15
CA ASP A 709 -16.29 -30.39 -2.39
C ASP A 709 -15.05 -29.50 -2.16
N ASP A 710 -14.71 -29.23 -0.90
CA ASP A 710 -13.58 -28.39 -0.50
C ASP A 710 -12.85 -28.98 0.71
N ALA A 711 -11.52 -29.02 0.70
CA ALA A 711 -10.75 -29.39 1.88
C ALA A 711 -9.35 -28.79 1.88
N ARG A 712 -8.83 -28.48 3.08
CA ARG A 712 -7.48 -27.94 3.28
C ARG A 712 -6.74 -28.74 4.34
N ILE A 713 -5.52 -29.16 4.01
CA ILE A 713 -4.62 -29.89 4.92
C ILE A 713 -3.30 -29.13 5.00
N ASP A 714 -2.99 -28.51 6.13
CA ASP A 714 -1.72 -27.84 6.35
C ASP A 714 -0.61 -28.88 6.62
N LEU A 715 0.49 -28.79 5.87
CA LEU A 715 1.62 -29.72 5.90
C LEU A 715 2.79 -29.13 6.71
N PRO A 716 3.62 -29.98 7.34
CA PRO A 716 4.85 -29.53 7.98
C PRO A 716 5.87 -29.01 6.96
N PHE A 717 6.60 -27.95 7.35
CA PHE A 717 7.65 -27.30 6.55
C PHE A 717 8.79 -26.77 7.44
N ALA A 718 9.95 -26.51 6.84
CA ALA A 718 11.14 -26.03 7.54
C ALA A 718 10.95 -24.61 8.08
N GLN A 719 11.05 -24.49 9.41
CA GLN A 719 10.87 -23.21 10.12
C GLN A 719 12.10 -22.31 9.97
N GLY A 720 11.89 -21.00 10.11
CA GLY A 720 12.97 -20.00 10.07
C GLY A 720 13.44 -19.60 8.66
N THR A 721 12.70 -20.00 7.63
CA THR A 721 12.92 -19.59 6.23
C THR A 721 11.87 -18.58 5.80
N LEU A 722 11.92 -18.13 4.54
CA LEU A 722 10.87 -17.32 3.93
C LEU A 722 9.56 -18.10 3.71
N LEU A 723 9.54 -19.43 3.78
CA LEU A 723 8.30 -20.20 3.67
C LEU A 723 7.44 -19.98 4.92
N THR A 724 6.20 -19.54 4.73
CA THR A 724 5.28 -19.19 5.82
C THR A 724 4.09 -20.14 5.94
N SER A 725 3.73 -20.84 4.86
CA SER A 725 2.83 -21.99 4.96
C SER A 725 3.03 -22.97 3.81
N LYS A 726 2.77 -24.24 4.06
CA LYS A 726 2.75 -25.32 3.08
C LYS A 726 1.48 -26.12 3.30
N TYR A 727 0.67 -26.35 2.26
CA TYR A 727 -0.61 -27.02 2.44
C TYR A 727 -1.11 -27.71 1.16
N ILE A 728 -2.03 -28.65 1.35
CA ILE A 728 -2.87 -29.26 0.32
C ILE A 728 -4.20 -28.50 0.31
N ASP A 729 -4.68 -28.15 -0.88
CA ASP A 729 -5.98 -27.54 -1.13
C ASP A 729 -6.72 -28.37 -2.17
N ILE A 730 -7.93 -28.81 -1.85
CA ILE A 730 -8.66 -29.85 -2.55
C ILE A 730 -9.97 -29.26 -3.01
N LYS A 731 -10.22 -29.26 -4.32
CA LYS A 731 -11.46 -28.74 -4.90
C LYS A 731 -12.08 -29.77 -5.81
N VAL A 732 -13.38 -29.97 -5.66
CA VAL A 732 -14.17 -30.83 -6.55
C VAL A 732 -15.20 -30.00 -7.28
N VAL A 733 -15.21 -30.09 -8.61
CA VAL A 733 -16.20 -29.38 -9.45
C VAL A 733 -16.96 -30.40 -10.30
N GLU A 734 -18.26 -30.52 -10.08
CA GLU A 734 -19.14 -31.33 -10.92
C GLU A 734 -19.35 -30.68 -12.29
N GLY A 735 -19.31 -31.47 -13.37
CA GLY A 735 -19.57 -31.02 -14.73
C GLY A 735 -18.44 -30.22 -15.39
N ALA A 736 -17.27 -30.10 -14.77
CA ALA A 736 -16.13 -29.40 -15.36
C ALA A 736 -15.55 -30.18 -16.55
N ASN A 737 -15.65 -29.59 -17.74
CA ASN A 737 -15.06 -30.12 -18.97
C ASN A 737 -14.38 -28.98 -19.77
N PRO A 738 -13.06 -29.00 -20.00
CA PRO A 738 -12.11 -30.01 -19.53
C PRO A 738 -11.93 -29.97 -18.01
N CYS A 739 -11.65 -31.12 -17.39
CA CYS A 739 -11.28 -31.17 -15.98
C CYS A 739 -9.87 -30.60 -15.80
N LYS A 740 -9.78 -29.45 -15.13
CA LYS A 740 -8.54 -28.67 -14.94
C LYS A 740 -8.53 -27.98 -13.60
N ASN A 741 -7.39 -27.38 -13.26
CA ASN A 741 -7.14 -26.70 -11.99
C ASN A 741 -8.32 -25.79 -11.59
N SER A 742 -8.93 -26.16 -10.46
CA SER A 742 -9.99 -25.38 -9.78
C SER A 742 -9.54 -24.84 -8.41
N VAL A 743 -8.25 -24.99 -8.10
CA VAL A 743 -7.63 -24.63 -6.81
C VAL A 743 -6.92 -23.27 -6.91
N ALA A 744 -6.11 -23.06 -7.94
CA ALA A 744 -5.38 -21.81 -8.12
C ALA A 744 -6.15 -20.81 -9.02
N GLY A 745 -6.09 -19.53 -8.67
CA GLY A 745 -6.89 -18.48 -9.34
C GLY A 745 -6.25 -17.91 -10.60
N SER A 746 -4.96 -18.18 -10.83
CA SER A 746 -4.20 -17.64 -11.96
C SER A 746 -3.94 -18.71 -13.04
N PRO A 747 -3.69 -18.28 -14.29
CA PRO A 747 -3.32 -19.22 -15.35
C PRO A 747 -2.05 -20.01 -14.98
N PRO A 748 -1.99 -21.31 -15.30
CA PRO A 748 -0.79 -22.10 -15.07
C PRO A 748 0.39 -21.60 -15.90
N ALA A 749 1.57 -21.54 -15.27
CA ALA A 749 2.84 -21.31 -15.94
C ALA A 749 3.31 -22.54 -16.74
N SER A 750 2.91 -23.75 -16.35
CA SER A 750 3.09 -24.97 -17.14
C SER A 750 1.91 -25.92 -16.98
N SER A 751 1.63 -26.70 -18.01
CA SER A 751 0.54 -27.68 -18.06
C SER A 751 1.02 -28.92 -18.82
N GLY A 752 0.74 -30.11 -18.30
CA GLY A 752 1.10 -31.39 -18.91
C GLY A 752 0.56 -32.58 -18.12
N ASP A 753 0.68 -33.79 -18.66
CA ASP A 753 0.14 -34.99 -18.02
C ASP A 753 1.10 -35.57 -16.97
N ALA A 754 0.55 -36.10 -15.88
CA ALA A 754 1.26 -36.90 -14.89
C ALA A 754 0.44 -38.15 -14.54
N ALA A 755 1.09 -39.30 -14.42
CA ALA A 755 0.42 -40.57 -14.13
C ALA A 755 0.89 -41.16 -12.78
N PHE A 756 -0.07 -41.52 -11.93
CA PHE A 756 0.16 -42.19 -10.66
C PHE A 756 -0.82 -43.36 -10.54
N ASN A 757 -0.32 -44.56 -10.21
CA ASN A 757 -1.15 -45.76 -10.02
C ASN A 757 -2.15 -46.06 -11.16
N GLY A 758 -1.77 -45.76 -12.42
CA GLY A 758 -2.64 -45.95 -13.58
C GLY A 758 -3.73 -44.90 -13.76
N ILE A 759 -3.73 -43.83 -12.96
CA ILE A 759 -4.62 -42.66 -13.09
C ILE A 759 -3.83 -41.52 -13.73
N THR A 760 -4.33 -40.99 -14.84
CA THR A 760 -3.76 -39.81 -15.51
C THR A 760 -4.37 -38.54 -14.93
N PHE A 761 -3.52 -37.61 -14.51
CA PHE A 761 -3.86 -36.28 -14.03
C PHE A 761 -3.32 -35.23 -15.00
N LEU A 762 -4.10 -34.17 -15.21
CA LEU A 762 -3.56 -32.92 -15.73
C LEU A 762 -2.79 -32.23 -14.60
N LYS A 763 -1.46 -32.13 -14.75
CA LYS A 763 -0.57 -31.42 -13.84
C LYS A 763 -0.37 -29.99 -14.33
N GLU A 764 -0.70 -29.04 -13.47
CA GLU A 764 -0.56 -27.61 -13.73
C GLU A 764 0.28 -26.97 -12.63
N THR A 765 1.22 -26.10 -12.99
CA THR A 765 2.07 -25.39 -12.01
C THR A 765 2.02 -23.89 -12.25
N GLY A 766 2.14 -23.09 -11.21
CA GLY A 766 2.22 -21.65 -11.33
C GLY A 766 2.77 -20.97 -10.09
N THR A 767 2.97 -19.66 -10.20
CA THR A 767 3.41 -18.81 -9.10
C THR A 767 2.51 -17.58 -9.09
N GLU A 768 1.90 -17.30 -7.94
CA GLU A 768 0.98 -16.20 -7.76
C GLU A 768 1.49 -15.26 -6.66
N PRO A 769 1.80 -14.00 -6.98
CA PRO A 769 2.10 -13.02 -5.95
C PRO A 769 0.81 -12.56 -5.26
N ALA A 770 0.84 -12.46 -3.92
CA ALA A 770 -0.25 -11.86 -3.15
C ALA A 770 0.31 -11.12 -1.92
N ALA A 771 0.21 -9.79 -1.92
CA ALA A 771 0.46 -8.86 -0.81
C ALA A 771 1.57 -9.30 0.17
N GLY A 772 2.84 -9.15 -0.25
CA GLY A 772 4.00 -9.51 0.56
C GLY A 772 4.23 -11.01 0.70
N ASN A 773 3.52 -11.83 -0.08
CA ASN A 773 3.70 -13.26 -0.18
C ASN A 773 3.76 -13.69 -1.65
N VAL A 774 4.37 -14.84 -1.89
CA VAL A 774 4.43 -15.55 -3.16
C VAL A 774 3.88 -16.95 -2.92
N TYR A 775 2.93 -17.38 -3.74
CA TYR A 775 2.31 -18.69 -3.67
C TYR A 775 2.80 -19.50 -4.87
N ASP A 776 3.75 -20.39 -4.66
CA ASP A 776 4.08 -21.41 -5.64
C ASP A 776 3.09 -22.56 -5.50
N TRP A 777 2.49 -22.99 -6.60
CA TRP A 777 1.52 -24.08 -6.56
C TRP A 777 1.74 -25.11 -7.66
N GLU A 778 1.30 -26.32 -7.35
CA GLU A 778 1.28 -27.48 -8.23
C GLU A 778 -0.04 -28.23 -8.04
N VAL A 779 -0.85 -28.34 -9.08
CA VAL A 779 -2.21 -28.90 -9.02
C VAL A 779 -2.32 -30.10 -9.94
N TYR A 780 -2.93 -31.17 -9.44
CA TYR A 780 -3.23 -32.40 -10.16
C TYR A 780 -4.74 -32.56 -10.29
N SER A 781 -5.24 -32.52 -11.52
CA SER A 781 -6.69 -32.62 -11.80
C SER A 781 -7.02 -33.90 -12.54
N ALA A 782 -8.00 -34.67 -12.05
CA ALA A 782 -8.50 -35.87 -12.72
C ALA A 782 -10.02 -35.92 -12.71
N ALA A 783 -10.60 -36.28 -13.86
CA ALA A 783 -12.03 -36.48 -14.00
C ALA A 783 -12.41 -37.89 -13.53
N ARG A 784 -13.41 -37.99 -12.67
CA ARG A 784 -14.07 -39.25 -12.32
C ARG A 784 -15.18 -39.54 -13.34
N PRO A 785 -15.47 -40.81 -13.67
CA PRO A 785 -16.58 -41.18 -14.56
C PRO A 785 -17.96 -40.66 -14.11
N THR A 786 -18.13 -40.30 -12.84
CA THR A 786 -19.32 -39.66 -12.28
C THR A 786 -19.45 -38.17 -12.61
N ASN A 787 -18.66 -37.65 -13.56
CA ASN A 787 -18.64 -36.24 -13.98
C ASN A 787 -18.14 -35.25 -12.89
N ALA A 788 -17.30 -35.71 -11.96
CA ALA A 788 -16.66 -34.84 -10.96
C ALA A 788 -15.18 -34.63 -11.33
N CYS A 789 -14.75 -33.38 -11.38
CA CYS A 789 -13.34 -33.01 -11.56
C CYS A 789 -12.69 -32.79 -10.20
N VAL A 790 -11.78 -33.67 -9.80
CA VAL A 790 -11.06 -33.57 -8.52
C VAL A 790 -9.71 -32.91 -8.79
N SER A 791 -9.49 -31.74 -8.17
CA SER A 791 -8.21 -31.01 -8.18
C SER A 791 -7.52 -31.12 -6.82
N ILE A 792 -6.33 -31.70 -6.78
CA ILE A 792 -5.45 -31.74 -5.60
C ILE A 792 -4.31 -30.74 -5.82
N GLY A 793 -4.37 -29.60 -5.14
CA GLY A 793 -3.36 -28.56 -5.20
C GLY A 793 -2.41 -28.58 -4.02
N PHE A 794 -1.12 -28.44 -4.28
CA PHE A 794 -0.09 -28.24 -3.28
C PHE A 794 0.41 -26.81 -3.37
N VAL A 795 0.45 -26.10 -2.24
CA VAL A 795 0.78 -24.68 -2.20
C VAL A 795 1.91 -24.41 -1.21
N LEU A 796 2.93 -23.70 -1.68
CA LEU A 796 4.03 -23.14 -0.91
C LEU A 796 3.87 -21.62 -0.88
N ARG A 797 3.39 -21.10 0.25
CA ARG A 797 3.30 -19.66 0.48
C ARG A 797 4.57 -19.21 1.18
N SER A 798 5.33 -18.33 0.55
CA SER A 798 6.48 -17.68 1.14
C SER A 798 6.27 -16.18 1.27
N SER A 799 6.88 -15.55 2.25
CA SER A 799 6.93 -14.10 2.35
C SER A 799 7.93 -13.52 1.35
N SER A 800 7.60 -12.39 0.74
CA SER A 800 8.53 -11.65 -0.11
C SER A 800 9.71 -11.14 0.75
N PRO A 801 10.97 -11.29 0.32
CA PRO A 801 12.13 -10.81 1.09
C PRO A 801 12.03 -9.32 1.48
N GLY A 802 11.39 -8.51 0.61
CA GLY A 802 11.13 -7.08 0.85
C GLY A 802 10.09 -6.76 1.94
N ALA A 803 9.44 -7.76 2.53
CA ALA A 803 8.58 -7.58 3.71
C ALA A 803 9.38 -7.46 5.01
N TYR A 804 10.70 -7.72 4.98
CA TYR A 804 11.57 -7.72 6.15
C TYR A 804 12.71 -6.70 5.99
N SER A 805 13.09 -6.05 7.09
CA SER A 805 14.31 -5.23 7.16
C SER A 805 15.59 -6.08 7.12
N THR A 806 15.51 -7.35 7.52
CA THR A 806 16.52 -8.40 7.30
C THR A 806 15.78 -9.70 7.02
N PRO A 807 15.69 -10.16 5.76
CA PRO A 807 14.88 -11.32 5.41
C PRO A 807 15.47 -12.63 5.98
N PRO A 808 14.62 -13.55 6.47
CA PRO A 808 15.01 -14.92 6.71
C PRO A 808 15.65 -15.56 5.46
N PRO A 809 16.47 -16.63 5.60
CA PRO A 809 16.97 -17.39 4.46
C PRO A 809 15.85 -17.85 3.52
N ALA A 810 16.14 -17.89 2.21
CA ALA A 810 15.23 -18.51 1.25
C ALA A 810 14.99 -19.98 1.61
N PHE A 811 13.77 -20.45 1.42
CA PHE A 811 13.45 -21.86 1.59
C PHE A 811 13.89 -22.65 0.35
N ASP A 812 14.32 -23.90 0.53
CA ASP A 812 14.62 -24.79 -0.57
C ASP A 812 13.31 -25.36 -1.14
N ARG A 813 12.89 -24.82 -2.30
CA ARG A 813 11.66 -25.25 -2.96
C ARG A 813 11.69 -26.73 -3.35
N ALA A 814 12.83 -27.25 -3.80
CA ALA A 814 12.93 -28.63 -4.25
C ALA A 814 12.80 -29.62 -3.08
N ALA A 815 13.43 -29.30 -1.95
CA ALA A 815 13.28 -30.06 -0.72
C ALA A 815 11.83 -30.01 -0.19
N GLU A 816 11.21 -28.82 -0.20
CA GLU A 816 9.85 -28.64 0.29
C GLU A 816 8.80 -29.30 -0.60
N SER A 817 8.95 -29.29 -1.92
CA SER A 817 7.98 -29.92 -2.84
C SER A 817 8.18 -31.42 -3.06
N ALA A 818 9.27 -32.01 -2.57
CA ALA A 818 9.58 -33.43 -2.77
C ALA A 818 8.46 -34.38 -2.29
N VAL A 819 7.72 -33.98 -1.25
CA VAL A 819 6.63 -34.79 -0.67
C VAL A 819 5.36 -34.85 -1.55
N PHE A 820 5.18 -33.91 -2.48
CA PHE A 820 3.93 -33.81 -3.26
C PHE A 820 3.72 -35.01 -4.18
N ALA A 821 4.76 -35.45 -4.89
CA ALA A 821 4.69 -36.63 -5.75
C ALA A 821 4.46 -37.94 -4.95
N VAL A 822 4.94 -37.99 -3.70
CA VAL A 822 4.71 -39.12 -2.79
C VAL A 822 3.26 -39.16 -2.31
N ILE A 823 2.68 -37.99 -2.01
CA ILE A 823 1.25 -37.90 -1.69
C ILE A 823 0.42 -38.37 -2.89
N MET A 824 0.71 -37.88 -4.10
CA MET A 824 -0.01 -38.26 -5.31
C MET A 824 0.15 -39.75 -5.67
N SER A 825 1.29 -40.37 -5.37
CA SER A 825 1.48 -41.82 -5.56
C SER A 825 0.66 -42.69 -4.61
N THR A 826 -0.01 -42.11 -3.61
CA THR A 826 -0.96 -42.81 -2.74
C THR A 826 -2.42 -42.56 -3.12
N PHE A 827 -2.67 -41.74 -4.14
CA PHE A 827 -4.02 -41.47 -4.59
C PHE A 827 -4.66 -42.74 -5.17
N ALA A 828 -5.91 -42.98 -4.79
CA ALA A 828 -6.75 -44.04 -5.34
C ALA A 828 -8.22 -43.60 -5.43
N TRP A 829 -8.89 -44.03 -6.49
CA TRP A 829 -10.35 -43.99 -6.53
C TRP A 829 -10.92 -45.07 -5.61
N ILE A 830 -11.89 -44.68 -4.80
CA ILE A 830 -12.69 -45.64 -4.02
C ILE A 830 -13.67 -46.29 -5.01
N PRO A 831 -13.77 -47.63 -5.05
CA PRO A 831 -14.68 -48.36 -5.92
C PRO A 831 -16.14 -47.89 -5.83
#